data_AF-A0A7X8U917-F1
#
_entry.id   AF-A0A7X8U917-F1
#
_cell.length_a   1.000
_cell.length_b   1.000
_cell.length_c   1.000
_cell.angle_alpha   90.00
_cell.angle_beta   90.00
_cell.angle_gamma   90.00
#
_symmetry.space_group_name_H-M   'P 1'
#
loop_
_entity.id
_entity.type
_entity.pdbx_description
1 polymer ?
#
loop_
_entity_poly.entity_id
_entity_poly.type
_entity_poly.pdbx_seq_one_letter_code
_entity_poly.pdbx_strand_id
1 'polypeptide(L)'
;MVIPTYAASESYSDTDKHWARAAIDKWSNYEIVNGYNGNFRPDDSLTRAEMAAVISRLLGLGEQADNQFSDLGNTWYTEAVLKCVASGIIRGDGNHQIRPEDTITREEAAVMLGKALGIAEAADGSELFKDGNSISSWARGYVNAMVRGKILKGYDGFFYPAGNMNRAAVVTVLDNAVTTYINKPGTYTGKMDGIVLITSNDVILNQATVTGNLIVAQGAKGASLYIKDTKVQGTIQINAAASEFLFEDSEIQVIAAAAGNISILADAGTKVKEIILKTHAQGNIVNVAYGASVNRIESNADGVVIKGQGSVSTVEVNGNNTAVDTSGTKLTLQTGSTGVTSKGKKVIGDLTTGSTVSGGRNRSSSPAEDNTDDLTAMKEFHNTLLGKQQPDSYVVMETFLKAAIPYITFEQGEDPGYIAQKQGYIKEEINGFVCRDDILYPLMRMTYIDIPKNADLVKIAQDYGIISENDKITMQENIKITAATACKLIINARNSWYKRLEAEEPAQELNLLYYYLSNATYSYPGFLFSEDGKVLWYSVMGEPKAINVSDLTPSAQVPASTTPQEEYPSKEGESVVNYYDNAGVLRAACIEIAKRRNYVTDKYILYRESADKPWKRIIEFDLSLTRDYEIVGFTVDNKKMIVKTNFYDNYVTLYEVDPETMAKEIIYQNPRADVADELVAILAGIPVFGLKNPATGELLTAIYVDDKAHLVCLNDDILAIMAYVQEDLGENQFPVAISPDFGYAVLLHRDDRDYGSYQLYDIKNRTSTLLLSSEIPKRDVGHTYPFSFKTSDGQTVFGYLTLPPGKSPQNLPLIVNTHGGPQARYIWTPNEYALLASNLGIAVLSVDFRFSLGYGNEYTDAASKNMFLAQQDVFESVEWAKHNGIADPEWIGIMGHSYGGYTAFYQAAVHPDTYKAAISLMGVWDWTDLGDELIGGEPVPDYHKCSAPEPHTELAQALSPSSYVDKLKCPVLIIYSGKDDAVYPSQNIRAIKDLTQAGNIPEVLYLPNIGHTPDTAESIIKVFETIKNFLTTQRI
;
A
#
# COMPACT_ATOMS: atom_id res chain seq x y z
N MET A 1 -13.62 28.10 -7.78
CA MET A 1 -12.76 29.14 -8.42
C MET A 1 -11.84 29.66 -7.33
N VAL A 2 -10.62 29.13 -7.25
CA VAL A 2 -9.59 29.56 -6.29
C VAL A 2 -8.49 30.20 -7.12
N ILE A 3 -8.34 31.52 -7.02
CA ILE A 3 -7.24 32.23 -7.67
C ILE A 3 -6.05 32.13 -6.71
N PRO A 4 -4.92 31.50 -7.10
CA PRO A 4 -3.73 31.52 -6.28
C PRO A 4 -3.17 32.94 -6.24
N THR A 5 -3.01 33.48 -5.04
CA THR A 5 -2.29 34.73 -4.78
C THR A 5 -0.80 34.51 -4.99
N TYR A 6 -0.26 35.08 -6.06
CA TYR A 6 1.18 35.12 -6.33
C TYR A 6 1.84 36.19 -5.45
N ALA A 7 2.91 35.84 -4.75
CA ALA A 7 3.82 36.80 -4.15
C ALA A 7 4.43 37.67 -5.26
N ALA A 8 4.44 38.99 -5.07
CA ALA A 8 4.91 39.95 -6.07
C ALA A 8 6.44 39.85 -6.26
N SER A 9 6.90 39.43 -7.44
CA SER A 9 8.26 39.75 -7.93
C SER A 9 8.28 41.18 -8.51
N GLU A 10 9.46 41.80 -8.55
CA GLU A 10 9.66 43.20 -8.94
C GLU A 10 9.07 43.52 -10.32
N SER A 11 8.06 44.39 -10.37
CA SER A 11 7.54 44.91 -11.64
C SER A 11 8.58 45.79 -12.34
N TYR A 12 8.82 45.57 -13.63
CA TYR A 12 9.76 46.38 -14.41
C TYR A 12 9.26 47.82 -14.58
N SER A 13 10.13 48.79 -14.31
CA SER A 13 9.74 50.21 -14.30
C SER A 13 9.32 50.74 -15.68
N ASP A 14 9.84 50.15 -16.76
CA ASP A 14 9.59 50.54 -18.14
C ASP A 14 8.33 49.89 -18.77
N THR A 15 7.65 48.99 -18.06
CA THR A 15 6.40 48.35 -18.54
C THR A 15 5.14 48.99 -17.97
N ASP A 16 5.25 49.98 -17.09
CA ASP A 16 4.14 50.43 -16.24
C ASP A 16 2.87 50.85 -17.01
N LYS A 17 3.05 51.48 -18.17
CA LYS A 17 1.97 51.91 -19.09
C LYS A 17 2.00 51.18 -20.43
N HIS A 18 2.81 50.14 -20.55
CA HIS A 18 3.02 49.43 -21.78
C HIS A 18 1.85 48.46 -22.06
N TRP A 19 1.40 48.40 -23.31
CA TRP A 19 0.23 47.59 -23.70
C TRP A 19 0.40 46.08 -23.45
N ALA A 20 1.64 45.61 -23.39
CA ALA A 20 1.99 44.21 -23.12
C ALA A 20 2.28 43.89 -21.64
N ARG A 21 2.09 44.85 -20.72
CA ARG A 21 2.48 44.70 -19.30
C ARG A 21 1.99 43.40 -18.67
N ALA A 22 0.69 43.10 -18.80
CA ALA A 22 0.10 41.92 -18.18
C ALA A 22 0.75 40.60 -18.65
N ALA A 23 1.03 40.49 -19.95
CA ALA A 23 1.70 39.32 -20.51
C ALA A 23 3.16 39.25 -20.04
N ILE A 24 3.87 40.38 -20.01
CA ILE A 24 5.25 40.46 -19.51
C ILE A 24 5.33 40.01 -18.06
N ASP A 25 4.46 40.53 -17.19
CA ASP A 25 4.44 40.20 -15.76
C ASP A 25 4.16 38.70 -15.56
N LYS A 26 3.17 38.13 -16.28
CA LYS A 26 2.84 36.70 -16.23
C LYS A 26 4.05 35.82 -16.59
N TRP A 27 4.66 36.06 -17.75
CA TRP A 27 5.74 35.21 -18.25
C TRP A 27 7.07 35.45 -17.54
N SER A 28 7.25 36.60 -16.91
CA SER A 28 8.40 36.86 -16.03
C SER A 28 8.26 36.15 -14.69
N ASN A 29 7.05 36.09 -14.13
CA ASN A 29 6.78 35.33 -12.89
C ASN A 29 6.98 33.82 -13.05
N TYR A 30 6.84 33.31 -14.28
CA TYR A 30 7.20 31.94 -14.63
C TYR A 30 8.67 31.78 -15.04
N GLU A 31 9.47 32.83 -14.98
CA GLU A 31 10.89 32.86 -15.37
C GLU A 31 11.14 32.47 -16.84
N ILE A 32 10.12 32.59 -17.69
CA ILE A 32 10.21 32.28 -19.12
C ILE A 32 10.89 33.43 -19.87
N VAL A 33 10.60 34.66 -19.46
CA VAL A 33 11.25 35.88 -19.99
C VAL A 33 11.86 36.69 -18.85
N ASN A 34 13.03 37.28 -19.11
CA ASN A 34 13.77 38.05 -18.11
C ASN A 34 14.10 39.45 -18.64
N GLY A 35 14.14 40.44 -17.75
CA GLY A 35 14.63 41.79 -18.02
C GLY A 35 16.14 41.93 -17.82
N TYR A 36 16.62 43.16 -18.04
CA TYR A 36 18.02 43.56 -17.94
C TYR A 36 18.12 44.76 -16.99
N ASN A 37 18.89 44.63 -15.90
CA ASN A 37 19.17 45.72 -14.96
C ASN A 37 17.92 46.47 -14.46
N GLY A 38 16.84 45.74 -14.13
CA GLY A 38 15.59 46.31 -13.62
C GLY A 38 14.58 46.80 -14.68
N ASN A 39 14.89 46.66 -15.98
CA ASN A 39 14.00 47.02 -17.10
C ASN A 39 13.72 45.81 -18.00
N PHE A 40 12.51 45.71 -18.56
CA PHE A 40 12.17 44.62 -19.48
C PHE A 40 12.61 44.89 -20.93
N ARG A 41 12.65 46.16 -21.32
CA ARG A 41 12.92 46.68 -22.67
C ARG A 41 11.89 46.17 -23.70
N PRO A 42 10.59 46.45 -23.54
CA PRO A 42 9.51 45.84 -24.33
C PRO A 42 9.57 46.16 -25.83
N ASP A 43 10.09 47.33 -26.20
CA ASP A 43 10.13 47.81 -27.59
C ASP A 43 11.40 47.40 -28.35
N ASP A 44 12.37 46.79 -27.68
CA ASP A 44 13.59 46.30 -28.33
C ASP A 44 13.31 45.05 -29.17
N SER A 45 13.97 44.94 -30.33
CA SER A 45 13.92 43.75 -31.19
C SER A 45 14.44 42.52 -30.46
N LEU A 46 13.77 41.38 -30.63
CA LEU A 46 14.23 40.09 -30.11
C LEU A 46 15.12 39.40 -31.16
N THR A 47 16.24 38.82 -30.72
CA THR A 47 17.10 37.98 -31.58
C THR A 47 16.57 36.56 -31.71
N ARG A 48 17.03 35.82 -32.73
CA ARG A 48 16.73 34.39 -32.90
C ARG A 48 17.25 33.55 -31.73
N ALA A 49 18.41 33.90 -31.17
CA ALA A 49 18.98 33.28 -29.98
C ALA A 49 18.11 33.49 -28.73
N GLU A 50 17.66 34.73 -28.49
CA GLU A 50 16.74 35.01 -27.38
C GLU A 50 15.41 34.26 -27.55
N MET A 51 14.89 34.17 -28.78
CA MET A 51 13.70 33.36 -29.06
C MET A 51 13.90 31.88 -28.69
N ALA A 52 15.05 31.31 -29.07
CA ALA A 52 15.39 29.94 -28.70
C ALA A 52 15.47 29.76 -27.17
N ALA A 53 16.05 30.73 -26.46
CA ALA A 53 16.09 30.72 -24.99
C ALA A 53 14.70 30.76 -24.35
N VAL A 54 13.78 31.58 -24.88
CA VAL A 54 12.38 31.63 -24.42
C VAL A 54 11.69 30.28 -24.62
N ILE A 55 11.79 29.69 -25.82
CA ILE A 55 11.19 28.38 -26.12
C ILE A 55 11.78 27.27 -25.26
N SER A 56 13.11 27.27 -25.10
CA SER A 56 13.80 26.24 -24.32
C SER A 56 13.35 26.26 -22.85
N ARG A 57 13.16 27.43 -22.24
CA ARG A 57 12.62 27.55 -20.87
C ARG A 57 11.15 27.16 -20.81
N LEU A 58 10.34 27.66 -21.75
CA LEU A 58 8.89 27.41 -21.81
C LEU A 58 8.56 25.92 -21.79
N LEU A 59 9.31 25.11 -22.56
CA LEU A 59 9.07 23.68 -22.70
C LEU A 59 9.91 22.81 -21.77
N GLY A 60 10.86 23.39 -21.04
CA GLY A 60 11.85 22.66 -20.25
C GLY A 60 12.67 21.67 -21.09
N LEU A 61 13.19 22.11 -22.24
CA LEU A 61 13.93 21.23 -23.15
C LEU A 61 15.19 20.69 -22.48
N GLY A 62 15.37 19.37 -22.56
CA GLY A 62 16.48 18.66 -21.91
C GLY A 62 17.63 18.33 -22.86
N GLU A 63 17.36 17.55 -23.90
CA GLU A 63 18.38 17.06 -24.84
C GLU A 63 18.82 18.15 -25.81
N GLN A 64 20.13 18.18 -26.12
CA GLN A 64 20.73 19.08 -27.09
C GLN A 64 21.41 18.31 -28.22
N ALA A 65 21.41 18.87 -29.43
CA ALA A 65 22.10 18.29 -30.58
C ALA A 65 23.59 18.64 -30.55
N ASP A 66 24.40 17.86 -31.25
CA ASP A 66 25.79 18.25 -31.53
C ASP A 66 25.82 19.54 -32.36
N ASN A 67 26.78 20.42 -32.05
CA ASN A 67 26.93 21.66 -32.79
C ASN A 67 27.52 21.40 -34.19
N GLN A 68 26.68 21.55 -35.21
CA GLN A 68 27.04 21.45 -36.62
C GLN A 68 27.04 22.81 -37.34
N PHE A 69 26.93 23.92 -36.61
CA PHE A 69 26.75 25.25 -37.16
C PHE A 69 28.01 26.11 -36.99
N SER A 70 28.44 26.71 -38.10
CA SER A 70 29.70 27.47 -38.17
C SER A 70 29.65 28.82 -37.44
N ASP A 71 28.46 29.38 -37.26
CA ASP A 71 28.21 30.68 -36.63
C ASP A 71 27.72 30.56 -35.18
N LEU A 72 27.65 29.35 -34.62
CA LEU A 72 27.25 29.09 -33.26
C LEU A 72 28.48 28.84 -32.38
N GLY A 73 28.94 29.87 -31.67
CA GLY A 73 30.02 29.75 -30.68
C GLY A 73 29.57 29.11 -29.36
N ASN A 74 30.44 29.09 -28.34
CA ASN A 74 30.09 28.69 -26.97
C ASN A 74 29.76 29.94 -26.13
N THR A 75 28.48 30.27 -26.01
CA THR A 75 27.96 31.46 -25.34
C THR A 75 26.62 31.16 -24.65
N TRP A 76 26.04 32.13 -23.95
CA TRP A 76 24.89 31.93 -23.06
C TRP A 76 23.64 31.33 -23.74
N TYR A 77 23.46 31.51 -25.04
CA TYR A 77 22.32 30.97 -25.79
C TYR A 77 22.61 29.65 -26.52
N THR A 78 23.87 29.19 -26.55
CA THR A 78 24.28 28.04 -27.36
C THR A 78 23.50 26.80 -27.01
N GLU A 79 23.39 26.50 -25.73
CA GLU A 79 22.66 25.33 -25.23
C GLU A 79 21.17 25.39 -25.63
N ALA A 80 20.51 26.55 -25.46
CA ALA A 80 19.11 26.72 -25.81
C ALA A 80 18.87 26.54 -27.31
N VAL A 81 19.77 27.06 -28.16
CA VAL A 81 19.71 26.85 -29.62
C VAL A 81 19.85 25.38 -29.96
N LEU A 82 20.83 24.67 -29.39
CA LEU A 82 21.06 23.25 -29.66
C LEU A 82 19.92 22.36 -29.15
N LYS A 83 19.27 22.73 -28.04
CA LYS A 83 18.03 22.11 -27.54
C LYS A 83 16.86 22.28 -28.49
N CYS A 84 16.68 23.48 -29.04
CA CYS A 84 15.67 23.73 -30.06
C CYS A 84 15.98 23.00 -31.39
N VAL A 85 17.26 22.77 -31.72
CA VAL A 85 17.67 21.96 -32.87
C VAL A 85 17.34 20.49 -32.64
N ALA A 86 17.70 19.92 -31.47
CA ALA A 86 17.35 18.55 -31.10
C ALA A 86 15.84 18.30 -31.16
N SER A 87 15.04 19.29 -30.73
CA SER A 87 13.57 19.22 -30.76
C SER A 87 12.95 19.51 -32.14
N GLY A 88 13.78 19.74 -33.18
CA GLY A 88 13.31 20.02 -34.55
C GLY A 88 12.65 21.38 -34.77
N ILE A 89 12.68 22.25 -33.75
CA ILE A 89 12.11 23.60 -33.77
C ILE A 89 12.95 24.49 -34.69
N ILE A 90 14.28 24.37 -34.61
CA ILE A 90 15.23 25.08 -35.46
C ILE A 90 15.98 24.08 -36.35
N ARG A 91 16.19 24.42 -37.64
CA ARG A 91 16.98 23.61 -38.59
C ARG A 91 18.21 24.32 -39.16
N GLY A 92 18.32 25.64 -39.01
CA GLY A 92 19.32 26.46 -39.71
C GLY A 92 18.85 26.89 -41.12
N ASP A 93 19.72 27.59 -41.84
CA ASP A 93 19.44 28.17 -43.17
C ASP A 93 19.79 27.26 -44.36
N GLY A 94 20.31 26.06 -44.10
CA GLY A 94 20.77 25.12 -45.12
C GLY A 94 22.24 25.26 -45.52
N ASN A 95 22.95 26.27 -45.02
CA ASN A 95 24.39 26.51 -45.24
C ASN A 95 25.21 26.34 -43.95
N HIS A 96 24.76 25.48 -43.04
CA HIS A 96 25.36 25.30 -41.71
C HIS A 96 25.44 26.59 -40.88
N GLN A 97 24.43 27.47 -40.99
CA GLN A 97 24.28 28.66 -40.14
C GLN A 97 22.92 28.71 -39.43
N ILE A 98 22.89 29.31 -38.24
CA ILE A 98 21.67 29.51 -37.42
C ILE A 98 21.25 30.98 -37.38
N ARG A 99 22.18 31.90 -37.57
CA ARG A 99 22.07 33.35 -37.44
C ARG A 99 21.53 33.75 -36.07
N PRO A 100 22.23 33.42 -34.96
CA PRO A 100 21.70 33.59 -33.60
C PRO A 100 21.44 35.06 -33.23
N GLU A 101 22.28 35.98 -33.70
CA GLU A 101 22.20 37.41 -33.38
C GLU A 101 21.28 38.21 -34.32
N ASP A 102 20.80 37.60 -35.41
CA ASP A 102 19.83 38.24 -36.30
C ASP A 102 18.53 38.49 -35.53
N THR A 103 17.93 39.67 -35.75
CA THR A 103 16.59 39.98 -35.23
C THR A 103 15.55 39.05 -35.86
N ILE A 104 14.70 38.45 -35.05
CA ILE A 104 13.73 37.47 -35.54
C ILE A 104 12.62 38.14 -36.35
N THR A 105 12.36 37.60 -37.55
CA THR A 105 11.24 38.06 -38.39
C THR A 105 9.93 37.44 -37.92
N ARG A 106 8.81 38.05 -38.32
CA ARG A 106 7.47 37.58 -37.97
C ARG A 106 7.16 36.20 -38.53
N GLU A 107 7.62 35.90 -39.74
CA GLU A 107 7.45 34.56 -40.33
C GLU A 107 8.35 33.50 -39.68
N GLU A 108 9.56 33.87 -39.27
CA GLU A 108 10.45 32.98 -38.51
C GLU A 108 9.88 32.67 -37.10
N ALA A 109 9.38 33.69 -36.39
CA ALA A 109 8.75 33.53 -35.09
C ALA A 109 7.50 32.65 -35.16
N ALA A 110 6.68 32.80 -36.21
CA ALA A 110 5.50 31.96 -36.44
C ALA A 110 5.89 30.48 -36.59
N VAL A 111 6.97 30.19 -37.32
CA VAL A 111 7.44 28.81 -37.50
C VAL A 111 8.02 28.24 -36.21
N MET A 112 8.85 29.01 -35.50
CA MET A 112 9.45 28.54 -34.25
C MET A 112 8.39 28.25 -33.18
N LEU A 113 7.43 29.16 -32.97
CA LEU A 113 6.33 28.96 -32.01
C LEU A 113 5.36 27.88 -32.47
N GLY A 114 5.01 27.88 -33.76
CA GLY A 114 4.11 26.88 -34.33
C GLY A 114 4.62 25.46 -34.11
N LYS A 115 5.91 25.23 -34.35
CA LYS A 115 6.56 23.95 -34.05
C LYS A 115 6.66 23.66 -32.56
N ALA A 116 7.09 24.64 -31.76
CA ALA A 116 7.25 24.48 -30.31
C ALA A 116 5.94 24.08 -29.61
N LEU A 117 4.81 24.62 -30.07
CA LEU A 117 3.48 24.38 -29.50
C LEU A 117 2.67 23.34 -30.28
N GLY A 118 3.31 22.61 -31.21
CA GLY A 118 2.66 21.55 -31.98
C GLY A 118 1.42 22.00 -32.76
N ILE A 119 1.42 23.23 -33.27
CA ILE A 119 0.35 23.79 -34.09
C ILE A 119 0.46 23.21 -35.50
N ALA A 120 -0.56 22.48 -35.93
CA ALA A 120 -0.62 21.93 -37.29
C ALA A 120 -0.72 23.05 -38.32
N GLU A 121 0.03 22.92 -39.41
CA GLU A 121 -0.04 23.84 -40.55
C GLU A 121 -1.44 23.83 -41.17
N ALA A 122 -1.95 25.01 -41.50
CA ALA A 122 -3.24 25.14 -42.14
C ALA A 122 -3.04 25.34 -43.65
N ALA A 123 -3.95 24.76 -44.46
CA ALA A 123 -3.95 24.88 -45.91
C ALA A 123 -3.91 26.34 -46.38
N ASP A 124 -3.45 26.52 -47.63
CA ASP A 124 -3.08 27.80 -48.22
C ASP A 124 -4.15 28.89 -48.04
N GLY A 125 -3.70 30.09 -47.69
CA GLY A 125 -4.52 31.19 -47.15
C GLY A 125 -4.02 32.54 -47.64
N SER A 126 -3.48 32.58 -48.86
CA SER A 126 -2.87 33.78 -49.48
C SER A 126 -3.78 35.02 -49.48
N GLU A 127 -5.09 34.86 -49.29
CA GLU A 127 -6.09 35.93 -49.20
C GLU A 127 -6.22 36.58 -47.81
N LEU A 128 -5.62 36.01 -46.75
CA LEU A 128 -5.74 36.52 -45.38
C LEU A 128 -5.09 37.90 -45.20
N PHE A 129 -4.08 38.23 -46.01
CA PHE A 129 -3.34 39.48 -45.96
C PHE A 129 -3.02 40.00 -47.37
N LYS A 130 -2.96 41.32 -47.52
CA LYS A 130 -2.60 42.01 -48.77
C LYS A 130 -1.20 41.65 -49.27
N ASP A 131 -0.30 41.32 -48.36
CA ASP A 131 1.07 40.84 -48.61
C ASP A 131 1.23 39.33 -48.38
N GLY A 132 0.13 38.55 -48.43
CA GLY A 132 0.16 37.10 -48.21
C GLY A 132 1.09 36.36 -49.18
N ASN A 133 1.27 36.87 -50.39
CA ASN A 133 2.22 36.33 -51.38
C ASN A 133 3.69 36.54 -51.00
N SER A 134 3.99 37.50 -50.12
CA SER A 134 5.33 37.75 -49.61
C SER A 134 5.70 36.80 -48.46
N ILE A 135 4.75 36.03 -47.94
CA ILE A 135 5.03 35.01 -46.92
C ILE A 135 5.70 33.82 -47.59
N SER A 136 6.88 33.48 -47.08
CA SER A 136 7.68 32.36 -47.58
C SER A 136 6.90 31.05 -47.52
N SER A 137 7.08 30.19 -48.52
CA SER A 137 6.35 28.91 -48.62
C SER A 137 6.51 28.02 -47.39
N TRP A 138 7.71 28.03 -46.79
CA TRP A 138 8.03 27.26 -45.57
C TRP A 138 7.38 27.81 -44.29
N ALA A 139 6.92 29.07 -44.29
CA ALA A 139 6.28 29.70 -43.13
C ALA A 139 4.74 29.74 -43.23
N ARG A 140 4.24 29.67 -44.46
CA ARG A 140 2.85 30.01 -44.78
C ARG A 140 1.82 29.19 -44.00
N GLY A 141 2.04 27.88 -43.88
CA GLY A 141 1.13 27.00 -43.16
C GLY A 141 0.98 27.37 -41.68
N TYR A 142 2.09 27.70 -41.01
CA TYR A 142 2.11 28.14 -39.62
C TYR A 142 1.50 29.53 -39.43
N VAL A 143 1.82 30.48 -40.32
CA VAL A 143 1.22 31.82 -40.28
C VAL A 143 -0.31 31.72 -40.39
N ASN A 144 -0.81 30.95 -41.35
CA ASN A 144 -2.26 30.76 -41.54
C ASN A 144 -2.91 30.13 -40.30
N ALA A 145 -2.29 29.10 -39.72
CA ALA A 145 -2.81 28.41 -38.55
C ALA A 145 -2.88 29.34 -37.32
N MET A 146 -1.79 30.06 -37.04
CA MET A 146 -1.71 30.96 -35.88
C MET A 146 -2.63 32.17 -36.02
N VAL A 147 -2.87 32.67 -37.23
CA VAL A 147 -3.81 33.77 -37.47
C VAL A 147 -5.26 33.31 -37.30
N ARG A 148 -5.63 32.15 -37.85
CA ARG A 148 -6.96 31.56 -37.64
C ARG A 148 -7.23 31.24 -36.17
N GLY A 149 -6.20 30.79 -35.46
CA GLY A 149 -6.22 30.56 -34.02
C GLY A 149 -6.20 31.83 -33.16
N LYS A 150 -6.16 33.03 -33.77
CA LYS A 150 -6.05 34.33 -33.09
C LYS A 150 -4.80 34.49 -32.20
N ILE A 151 -3.78 33.67 -32.45
CA ILE A 151 -2.49 33.72 -31.76
C ILE A 151 -1.65 34.86 -32.33
N LEU A 152 -1.62 34.95 -33.66
CA LEU A 152 -0.99 36.04 -34.42
C LEU A 152 -2.05 36.94 -35.07
N LYS A 153 -1.70 38.21 -35.24
CA LYS A 153 -2.52 39.19 -35.96
C LYS A 153 -1.67 40.00 -36.93
N GLY A 154 -2.26 40.42 -38.04
CA GLY A 154 -1.69 41.45 -38.91
C GLY A 154 -2.10 42.86 -38.48
N TYR A 155 -1.60 43.85 -39.22
CA TYR A 155 -1.86 45.27 -39.01
C TYR A 155 -2.32 45.88 -40.34
N ASP A 156 -3.46 46.57 -40.34
CA ASP A 156 -4.04 47.26 -41.51
C ASP A 156 -4.23 46.37 -42.77
N GLY A 157 -4.44 45.07 -42.53
CA GLY A 157 -4.59 44.05 -43.56
C GLY A 157 -3.28 43.51 -44.13
N PHE A 158 -2.13 43.83 -43.53
CA PHE A 158 -0.81 43.30 -43.87
C PHE A 158 -0.26 42.41 -42.75
N PHE A 159 0.52 41.38 -43.10
CA PHE A 159 1.21 40.53 -42.14
C PHE A 159 2.62 41.02 -41.83
N TYR A 160 3.35 41.58 -42.80
CA TYR A 160 4.76 41.95 -42.74
C TYR A 160 5.70 40.77 -42.42
N PRO A 161 5.83 39.76 -43.31
CA PRO A 161 6.57 38.53 -43.03
C PRO A 161 8.03 38.76 -42.63
N ALA A 162 8.74 39.64 -43.35
CA ALA A 162 10.12 40.03 -43.06
C ALA A 162 10.25 41.12 -41.97
N GLY A 163 9.15 41.57 -41.37
CA GLY A 163 9.17 42.55 -40.30
C GLY A 163 9.73 41.95 -39.00
N ASN A 164 10.54 42.71 -38.27
CA ASN A 164 11.11 42.28 -37.00
C ASN A 164 10.08 42.30 -35.87
N MET A 165 10.21 41.37 -34.91
CA MET A 165 9.40 41.36 -33.69
C MET A 165 10.16 41.95 -32.51
N ASN A 166 9.50 42.85 -31.78
CA ASN A 166 10.00 43.29 -30.48
C ASN A 166 9.62 42.30 -29.37
N ARG A 167 10.28 42.43 -28.23
CA ARG A 167 10.12 41.57 -27.05
C ARG A 167 8.65 41.51 -26.59
N ALA A 168 7.97 42.65 -26.54
CA ALA A 168 6.55 42.72 -26.18
C ALA A 168 5.63 41.95 -27.15
N ALA A 169 5.90 42.04 -28.45
CA ALA A 169 5.13 41.31 -29.46
C ALA A 169 5.29 39.80 -29.29
N VAL A 170 6.52 39.31 -29.08
CA VAL A 170 6.76 37.87 -28.87
C VAL A 170 6.04 37.36 -27.62
N VAL A 171 6.16 38.05 -26.49
CA VAL A 171 5.51 37.65 -25.24
C VAL A 171 3.98 37.67 -25.35
N THR A 172 3.41 38.63 -26.08
CA THR A 172 1.96 38.67 -26.30
C THR A 172 1.49 37.52 -27.18
N VAL A 173 2.27 37.15 -28.20
CA VAL A 173 1.94 36.00 -29.05
C VAL A 173 2.01 34.70 -28.25
N LEU A 174 3.01 34.58 -27.36
CA LEU A 174 3.09 33.46 -26.41
C LEU A 174 1.87 33.41 -25.48
N ASP A 175 1.46 34.54 -24.91
CA ASP A 175 0.32 34.63 -24.01
C ASP A 175 -1.02 34.30 -24.70
N ASN A 176 -1.18 34.73 -25.96
CA ASN A 176 -2.35 34.36 -26.76
C ASN A 176 -2.39 32.86 -27.10
N ALA A 177 -1.22 32.21 -27.18
CA ALA A 177 -1.13 30.79 -27.51
C ALA A 177 -1.39 29.91 -26.28
N VAL A 178 -0.66 30.15 -25.19
CA VAL A 178 -0.68 29.33 -23.97
C VAL A 178 -1.54 30.00 -22.91
N THR A 179 -2.80 29.58 -22.88
CA THR A 179 -3.81 30.17 -21.99
C THR A 179 -3.71 29.63 -20.57
N THR A 180 -3.32 28.37 -20.42
CA THR A 180 -3.06 27.73 -19.12
C THR A 180 -1.66 27.12 -19.11
N TYR A 181 -0.82 27.55 -18.16
CA TYR A 181 0.51 27.01 -17.94
C TYR A 181 0.57 26.36 -16.57
N ILE A 182 0.75 25.04 -16.54
CA ILE A 182 0.80 24.22 -15.33
C ILE A 182 2.26 23.84 -15.09
N ASN A 183 2.90 24.53 -14.16
CA ASN A 183 4.31 24.34 -13.80
C ASN A 183 4.51 23.95 -12.33
N LYS A 184 3.44 23.49 -11.66
CA LYS A 184 3.47 22.96 -10.29
C LYS A 184 2.56 21.73 -10.20
N PRO A 185 2.84 20.79 -9.27
CA PRO A 185 1.94 19.69 -8.96
C PRO A 185 0.59 20.15 -8.43
N GLY A 186 -0.44 19.32 -8.60
CA GLY A 186 -1.75 19.52 -7.99
C GLY A 186 -2.92 19.28 -8.92
N THR A 187 -4.13 19.56 -8.41
CA THR A 187 -5.40 19.31 -9.09
C THR A 187 -5.95 20.58 -9.74
N TYR A 188 -6.27 20.50 -11.02
CA TYR A 188 -6.81 21.58 -11.83
C TYR A 188 -8.18 21.19 -12.38
N THR A 189 -9.14 22.10 -12.27
CA THR A 189 -10.54 21.85 -12.63
C THR A 189 -11.12 22.98 -13.47
N GLY A 190 -12.27 22.75 -14.10
CA GLY A 190 -13.00 23.76 -14.86
C GLY A 190 -12.59 23.89 -16.32
N LYS A 191 -13.04 24.98 -16.97
CA LYS A 191 -12.90 25.18 -18.42
C LYS A 191 -11.57 25.87 -18.75
N MET A 192 -10.81 25.28 -19.66
CA MET A 192 -9.56 25.82 -20.19
C MET A 192 -9.69 26.02 -21.71
N ASP A 193 -9.69 27.28 -22.13
CA ASP A 193 -9.86 27.66 -23.52
C ASP A 193 -8.50 27.87 -24.20
N GLY A 194 -8.15 27.10 -25.23
CA GLY A 194 -6.85 27.22 -25.93
C GLY A 194 -5.83 26.15 -25.53
N ILE A 195 -4.53 26.44 -25.68
CA ILE A 195 -3.46 25.49 -25.37
C ILE A 195 -3.20 25.44 -23.86
N VAL A 196 -3.30 24.24 -23.30
CA VAL A 196 -2.86 23.93 -21.94
C VAL A 196 -1.45 23.33 -22.02
N LEU A 197 -0.48 23.96 -21.39
CA LEU A 197 0.91 23.51 -21.38
C LEU A 197 1.32 23.06 -19.98
N ILE A 198 1.70 21.79 -19.85
CA ILE A 198 2.10 21.13 -18.62
C ILE A 198 3.61 20.90 -18.65
N THR A 199 4.29 21.39 -17.63
CA THR A 199 5.76 21.27 -17.42
C THR A 199 6.11 20.70 -16.04
N SER A 200 5.11 20.34 -15.24
CA SER A 200 5.28 19.76 -13.91
C SER A 200 4.83 18.31 -13.88
N ASN A 201 5.37 17.58 -12.91
CA ASN A 201 4.91 16.26 -12.52
C ASN A 201 3.68 16.36 -11.60
N ASP A 202 3.00 15.22 -11.43
CA ASP A 202 1.89 15.01 -10.50
C ASP A 202 0.75 16.01 -10.70
N VAL A 203 0.29 16.08 -11.95
CA VAL A 203 -0.82 16.96 -12.35
C VAL A 203 -2.07 16.12 -12.52
N ILE A 204 -3.13 16.55 -11.84
CA ILE A 204 -4.45 15.95 -11.96
C ILE A 204 -5.37 16.95 -12.67
N LEU A 205 -5.90 16.60 -13.83
CA LEU A 205 -7.05 17.31 -14.40
C LEU A 205 -8.32 16.57 -13.98
N ASN A 206 -9.11 17.20 -13.11
CA ASN A 206 -10.34 16.62 -12.59
C ASN A 206 -11.54 17.49 -12.95
N GLN A 207 -12.61 16.91 -13.48
CA GLN A 207 -13.82 17.66 -13.88
C GLN A 207 -13.51 18.88 -14.78
N ALA A 208 -12.53 18.72 -15.67
CA ALA A 208 -12.05 19.79 -16.53
C ALA A 208 -12.64 19.68 -17.95
N THR A 209 -12.62 20.80 -18.68
CA THR A 209 -12.92 20.81 -20.11
C THR A 209 -11.87 21.62 -20.84
N VAL A 210 -11.05 20.93 -21.64
CA VAL A 210 -10.01 21.54 -22.47
C VAL A 210 -10.53 21.64 -23.90
N THR A 211 -10.74 22.86 -24.38
CA THR A 211 -11.28 23.09 -25.74
C THR A 211 -10.21 23.10 -26.83
N GLY A 212 -8.94 23.29 -26.46
CA GLY A 212 -7.78 23.24 -27.37
C GLY A 212 -6.87 22.03 -27.13
N ASN A 213 -5.59 22.17 -27.51
CA ASN A 213 -4.59 21.13 -27.30
C ASN A 213 -4.07 21.14 -25.87
N LEU A 214 -3.70 19.97 -25.37
CA LEU A 214 -2.98 19.80 -24.12
C LEU A 214 -1.58 19.28 -24.45
N ILE A 215 -0.54 19.93 -23.94
CA ILE A 215 0.84 19.59 -24.25
C ILE A 215 1.55 19.26 -22.94
N VAL A 216 2.03 18.03 -22.82
CA VAL A 216 2.94 17.59 -21.75
C VAL A 216 4.35 17.73 -22.29
N ALA A 217 5.01 18.82 -21.91
CA ALA A 217 6.32 19.21 -22.44
C ALA A 217 7.46 18.46 -21.77
N GLN A 218 8.66 18.47 -22.36
CA GLN A 218 9.84 17.73 -21.87
C GLN A 218 10.24 18.08 -20.43
N GLY A 219 9.95 19.31 -19.98
CA GLY A 219 10.16 19.74 -18.60
C GLY A 219 9.41 18.90 -17.56
N ALA A 220 8.29 18.28 -17.95
CA ALA A 220 7.49 17.39 -17.12
C ALA A 220 8.10 15.97 -17.03
N LYS A 221 9.43 15.86 -16.89
CA LYS A 221 10.14 14.58 -16.86
C LYS A 221 9.79 13.83 -15.56
N GLY A 222 9.19 12.64 -15.67
CA GLY A 222 8.65 11.93 -14.50
C GLY A 222 7.18 12.26 -14.19
N ALA A 223 6.49 13.05 -15.01
CA ALA A 223 5.10 13.46 -14.78
C ALA A 223 4.06 12.36 -14.94
N SER A 224 3.51 11.89 -13.83
CA SER A 224 2.21 11.25 -13.84
C SER A 224 1.13 12.29 -14.15
N LEU A 225 0.43 12.10 -15.28
CA LEU A 225 -0.74 12.91 -15.63
C LEU A 225 -1.99 12.05 -15.43
N TYR A 226 -2.84 12.49 -14.52
CA TYR A 226 -4.13 11.85 -14.27
C TYR A 226 -5.25 12.75 -14.79
N ILE A 227 -6.04 12.22 -15.73
CA ILE A 227 -7.18 12.91 -16.32
C ILE A 227 -8.44 12.15 -15.90
N LYS A 228 -9.20 12.74 -14.98
CA LYS A 228 -10.44 12.18 -14.41
C LYS A 228 -11.63 13.06 -14.75
N ASP A 229 -12.77 12.47 -15.12
CA ASP A 229 -14.03 13.18 -15.37
C ASP A 229 -13.87 14.36 -16.36
N THR A 230 -12.94 14.23 -17.31
CA THR A 230 -12.45 15.37 -18.09
C THR A 230 -12.65 15.16 -19.58
N LYS A 231 -13.00 16.25 -20.28
CA LYS A 231 -13.16 16.27 -21.73
C LYS A 231 -12.05 17.06 -22.41
N VAL A 232 -11.28 16.42 -23.28
CA VAL A 232 -10.26 17.06 -24.11
C VAL A 232 -10.67 17.00 -25.57
N GLN A 233 -11.00 18.17 -26.13
CA GLN A 233 -11.49 18.30 -27.50
C GLN A 233 -10.36 18.40 -28.54
N GLY A 234 -9.17 18.82 -28.13
CA GLY A 234 -7.98 18.85 -28.98
C GLY A 234 -7.12 17.60 -28.86
N THR A 235 -5.86 17.73 -29.27
CA THR A 235 -4.86 16.68 -29.14
C THR A 235 -4.11 16.80 -27.82
N ILE A 236 -3.93 15.68 -27.13
CA ILE A 236 -2.97 15.52 -26.04
C ILE A 236 -1.62 15.16 -26.65
N GLN A 237 -0.63 16.04 -26.55
CA GLN A 237 0.72 15.80 -27.04
C GLN A 237 1.63 15.43 -25.87
N ILE A 238 2.16 14.20 -25.89
CA ILE A 238 3.03 13.68 -24.83
C ILE A 238 4.47 13.70 -25.32
N ASN A 239 5.26 14.66 -24.84
CA ASN A 239 6.66 14.85 -25.20
C ASN A 239 7.63 14.58 -24.03
N ALA A 240 7.13 14.35 -22.82
CA ALA A 240 7.94 14.01 -21.65
C ALA A 240 8.25 12.50 -21.59
N ALA A 241 9.51 12.16 -21.28
CA ALA A 241 9.94 10.78 -21.10
C ALA A 241 9.77 10.32 -19.64
N ALA A 242 9.47 9.02 -19.47
CA ALA A 242 9.42 8.27 -18.21
C ALA A 242 8.25 8.59 -17.25
N SER A 243 7.00 8.26 -17.64
CA SER A 243 5.82 8.42 -16.75
C SER A 243 4.59 7.59 -17.17
N GLU A 244 3.56 7.62 -16.32
CA GLU A 244 2.22 7.07 -16.56
C GLU A 244 1.19 8.17 -16.90
N PHE A 245 0.35 7.92 -17.89
CA PHE A 245 -0.74 8.77 -18.31
C PHE A 245 -2.05 8.00 -18.10
N LEU A 246 -2.74 8.30 -17.01
CA LEU A 246 -3.99 7.64 -16.61
C LEU A 246 -5.20 8.48 -17.01
N PHE A 247 -6.16 7.85 -17.67
CA PHE A 247 -7.42 8.46 -18.11
C PHE A 247 -8.59 7.66 -17.53
N GLU A 248 -9.41 8.28 -16.69
CA GLU A 248 -10.59 7.67 -16.05
C GLU A 248 -11.84 8.51 -16.32
N ASP A 249 -12.96 7.88 -16.64
CA ASP A 249 -14.26 8.54 -16.91
C ASP A 249 -14.17 9.75 -17.86
N SER A 250 -13.25 9.70 -18.83
CA SER A 250 -12.86 10.86 -19.64
C SER A 250 -13.12 10.70 -21.13
N GLU A 251 -13.38 11.80 -21.83
CA GLU A 251 -13.60 11.84 -23.29
C GLU A 251 -12.44 12.55 -24.01
N ILE A 252 -11.64 11.78 -24.75
CA ILE A 252 -10.41 12.27 -25.39
C ILE A 252 -10.49 12.10 -26.91
N GLN A 253 -10.22 13.16 -27.67
CA GLN A 253 -10.18 13.08 -29.13
C GLN A 253 -8.93 12.37 -29.65
N VAL A 254 -7.73 12.89 -29.34
CA VAL A 254 -6.49 12.32 -29.84
C VAL A 254 -5.42 12.35 -28.75
N ILE A 255 -4.71 11.25 -28.58
CA ILE A 255 -3.46 11.18 -27.81
C ILE A 255 -2.32 10.95 -28.81
N ALA A 256 -1.34 11.84 -28.84
CA ALA A 256 -0.17 11.75 -29.70
C ALA A 256 1.11 11.71 -28.85
N ALA A 257 1.72 10.52 -28.74
CA ALA A 257 2.94 10.33 -27.97
C ALA A 257 4.17 10.40 -28.86
N ALA A 258 5.11 11.29 -28.51
CA ALA A 258 6.42 11.39 -29.13
C ALA A 258 7.53 10.76 -28.27
N ALA A 259 7.32 10.71 -26.95
CA ALA A 259 8.25 10.10 -26.01
C ALA A 259 8.10 8.57 -25.94
N GLY A 260 9.23 7.88 -25.76
CA GLY A 260 9.32 6.44 -25.54
C GLY A 260 9.31 6.04 -24.06
N ASN A 261 9.12 4.75 -23.80
CA ASN A 261 9.03 4.12 -22.48
C ASN A 261 8.01 4.81 -21.54
N ILE A 262 6.82 5.10 -22.04
CA ILE A 262 5.69 5.62 -21.26
C ILE A 262 4.53 4.62 -21.23
N SER A 263 3.71 4.72 -20.18
CA SER A 263 2.47 3.97 -20.04
C SER A 263 1.27 4.89 -20.29
N ILE A 264 0.38 4.52 -21.22
CA ILE A 264 -0.90 5.19 -21.50
C ILE A 264 -2.00 4.22 -21.05
N LEU A 265 -2.73 4.56 -20.00
CA LEU A 265 -3.77 3.74 -19.39
C LEU A 265 -5.13 4.40 -19.55
N ALA A 266 -5.99 3.81 -20.40
CA ALA A 266 -7.40 4.18 -20.50
C ALA A 266 -8.21 3.24 -19.61
N ASP A 267 -8.72 3.76 -18.51
CA ASP A 267 -9.49 3.03 -17.50
C ASP A 267 -11.02 3.09 -17.74
N ALA A 268 -11.81 2.41 -16.91
CA ALA A 268 -13.25 2.31 -17.02
C ALA A 268 -13.92 3.68 -17.27
N GLY A 269 -14.92 3.68 -18.15
CA GLY A 269 -15.65 4.90 -18.53
C GLY A 269 -14.93 5.79 -19.56
N THR A 270 -13.62 5.62 -19.77
CA THR A 270 -12.86 6.43 -20.73
C THR A 270 -13.14 6.06 -22.18
N LYS A 271 -13.26 7.09 -23.02
CA LYS A 271 -13.42 6.98 -24.48
C LYS A 271 -12.34 7.79 -25.18
N VAL A 272 -11.46 7.10 -25.90
CA VAL A 272 -10.43 7.73 -26.73
C VAL A 272 -10.74 7.47 -28.20
N LYS A 273 -10.84 8.52 -29.00
CA LYS A 273 -11.07 8.32 -30.44
C LYS A 273 -9.80 7.82 -31.14
N GLU A 274 -8.63 8.34 -30.82
CA GLU A 274 -7.40 7.96 -31.50
C GLU A 274 -6.15 8.06 -30.62
N ILE A 275 -5.26 7.07 -30.70
CA ILE A 275 -3.93 7.10 -30.10
C ILE A 275 -2.89 6.96 -31.22
N ILE A 276 -1.93 7.88 -31.29
CA ILE A 276 -0.85 7.92 -32.28
C ILE A 276 0.48 7.85 -31.53
N LEU A 277 1.19 6.73 -31.69
CA LEU A 277 2.54 6.56 -31.18
C LEU A 277 3.51 6.89 -32.32
N LYS A 278 4.27 7.99 -32.19
CA LYS A 278 5.21 8.46 -33.23
C LYS A 278 6.47 7.59 -33.26
N THR A 279 7.29 7.74 -34.28
CA THR A 279 8.49 6.88 -34.52
C THR A 279 9.48 6.80 -33.35
N HIS A 280 9.57 7.83 -32.51
CA HIS A 280 10.46 7.88 -31.32
C HIS A 280 9.79 7.37 -30.03
N ALA A 281 8.55 6.88 -30.12
CA ALA A 281 7.76 6.44 -28.98
C ALA A 281 8.01 4.96 -28.64
N GLN A 282 9.27 4.51 -28.74
CA GLN A 282 9.63 3.11 -28.59
C GLN A 282 9.40 2.60 -27.16
N GLY A 283 9.03 1.33 -27.01
CA GLY A 283 8.84 0.71 -25.70
C GLY A 283 7.57 1.16 -24.96
N ASN A 284 6.67 1.93 -25.59
CA ASN A 284 5.45 2.38 -24.96
C ASN A 284 4.46 1.25 -24.72
N ILE A 285 3.73 1.37 -23.61
CA ILE A 285 2.64 0.47 -23.25
C ILE A 285 1.33 1.24 -23.35
N VAL A 286 0.36 0.70 -24.09
CA VAL A 286 -1.03 1.18 -24.12
C VAL A 286 -1.90 0.10 -23.48
N ASN A 287 -2.47 0.40 -22.32
CA ASN A 287 -3.40 -0.48 -21.62
C ASN A 287 -4.82 0.08 -21.71
N VAL A 288 -5.76 -0.72 -22.21
CA VAL A 288 -7.17 -0.36 -22.33
C VAL A 288 -7.96 -1.27 -21.39
N ALA A 289 -8.30 -0.76 -20.21
CA ALA A 289 -8.94 -1.53 -19.14
C ALA A 289 -10.39 -1.90 -19.47
N TYR A 290 -10.96 -2.82 -18.70
CA TYR A 290 -12.36 -3.20 -18.86
C TYR A 290 -13.29 -1.99 -18.69
N GLY A 291 -14.27 -1.83 -19.58
CA GLY A 291 -15.16 -0.66 -19.59
C GLY A 291 -14.62 0.58 -20.31
N ALA A 292 -13.34 0.59 -20.72
CA ALA A 292 -12.77 1.62 -21.57
C ALA A 292 -12.93 1.30 -23.07
N SER A 293 -12.83 2.32 -23.94
CA SER A 293 -12.85 2.12 -25.39
C SER A 293 -11.89 3.03 -26.15
N VAL A 294 -11.21 2.45 -27.16
CA VAL A 294 -10.35 3.15 -28.11
C VAL A 294 -10.74 2.79 -29.54
N ASN A 295 -11.02 3.78 -30.40
CA ASN A 295 -11.43 3.46 -31.77
C ASN A 295 -10.24 3.07 -32.66
N ARG A 296 -9.16 3.86 -32.64
CA ARG A 296 -7.97 3.61 -33.48
C ARG A 296 -6.68 3.80 -32.69
N ILE A 297 -5.75 2.88 -32.84
CA ILE A 297 -4.36 3.04 -32.39
C ILE A 297 -3.44 2.92 -33.61
N GLU A 298 -2.61 3.93 -33.85
CA GLU A 298 -1.56 3.93 -34.86
C GLU A 298 -0.20 3.83 -34.17
N SER A 299 0.51 2.72 -34.41
CA SER A 299 1.81 2.43 -33.82
C SER A 299 2.91 2.59 -34.87
N ASN A 300 3.56 3.75 -34.90
CA ASN A 300 4.73 4.03 -35.75
C ASN A 300 6.07 3.70 -35.08
N ALA A 301 6.05 3.27 -33.82
CA ALA A 301 7.25 3.02 -33.01
C ALA A 301 7.53 1.52 -32.87
N ASP A 302 8.80 1.18 -32.64
CA ASP A 302 9.21 -0.19 -32.36
C ASP A 302 8.94 -0.57 -30.89
N GLY A 303 8.70 -1.86 -30.63
CA GLY A 303 8.62 -2.43 -29.28
C GLY A 303 7.41 -1.97 -28.46
N VAL A 304 6.32 -1.59 -29.12
CA VAL A 304 5.09 -1.14 -28.45
C VAL A 304 4.27 -2.34 -27.95
N VAL A 305 3.67 -2.22 -26.77
CA VAL A 305 2.72 -3.21 -26.24
C VAL A 305 1.34 -2.59 -26.11
N ILE A 306 0.35 -3.18 -26.77
CA ILE A 306 -1.07 -2.80 -26.67
C ILE A 306 -1.80 -3.96 -26.01
N LYS A 307 -2.38 -3.74 -24.83
CA LYS A 307 -3.01 -4.80 -24.03
C LYS A 307 -4.26 -4.28 -23.31
N GLY A 308 -4.98 -5.20 -22.69
CA GLY A 308 -6.12 -4.88 -21.82
C GLY A 308 -7.42 -5.55 -22.26
N GLN A 309 -8.43 -5.47 -21.39
CA GLN A 309 -9.72 -6.14 -21.54
C GLN A 309 -10.81 -5.24 -22.15
N GLY A 310 -10.54 -3.95 -22.33
CA GLY A 310 -11.43 -3.00 -22.96
C GLY A 310 -11.53 -3.14 -24.48
N SER A 311 -12.38 -2.33 -25.09
CA SER A 311 -12.65 -2.41 -26.52
C SER A 311 -11.66 -1.57 -27.32
N VAL A 312 -10.85 -2.22 -28.15
CA VAL A 312 -10.00 -1.55 -29.16
C VAL A 312 -10.48 -1.96 -30.54
N SER A 313 -10.98 -0.99 -31.34
CA SER A 313 -11.59 -1.34 -32.63
C SER A 313 -10.55 -1.67 -33.71
N THR A 314 -9.58 -0.78 -33.95
CA THR A 314 -8.52 -0.99 -34.95
C THR A 314 -7.14 -0.62 -34.41
N VAL A 315 -6.14 -1.43 -34.74
CA VAL A 315 -4.72 -1.15 -34.51
C VAL A 315 -3.98 -1.22 -35.85
N GLU A 316 -3.27 -0.16 -36.21
CA GLU A 316 -2.40 -0.08 -37.38
C GLU A 316 -0.94 -0.09 -36.92
N VAL A 317 -0.15 -1.06 -37.39
CA VAL A 317 1.24 -1.25 -36.97
C VAL A 317 2.20 -0.96 -38.13
N ASN A 318 2.93 0.13 -37.99
CA ASN A 318 3.95 0.61 -38.91
C ASN A 318 5.38 0.36 -38.39
N GLY A 319 5.54 0.14 -37.07
CA GLY A 319 6.80 -0.25 -36.42
C GLY A 319 7.02 -1.76 -36.33
N ASN A 320 8.12 -2.16 -35.69
CA ASN A 320 8.52 -3.54 -35.46
C ASN A 320 8.29 -3.98 -33.99
N ASN A 321 8.23 -5.29 -33.76
CA ASN A 321 8.15 -5.89 -32.42
C ASN A 321 6.95 -5.41 -31.59
N THR A 322 5.84 -5.04 -32.24
CA THR A 322 4.61 -4.63 -31.56
C THR A 322 3.83 -5.85 -31.07
N ALA A 323 3.42 -5.85 -29.81
CA ALA A 323 2.52 -6.85 -29.24
C ALA A 323 1.10 -6.29 -29.11
N VAL A 324 0.09 -7.03 -29.57
CA VAL A 324 -1.33 -6.64 -29.51
C VAL A 324 -2.17 -7.74 -28.85
N ASP A 325 -2.38 -7.59 -27.56
CA ASP A 325 -3.07 -8.54 -26.69
C ASP A 325 -4.44 -8.01 -26.23
N THR A 326 -5.27 -7.68 -27.23
CA THR A 326 -6.66 -7.26 -27.06
C THR A 326 -7.61 -8.26 -27.73
N SER A 327 -8.91 -8.17 -27.46
CA SER A 327 -9.92 -9.07 -28.05
C SER A 327 -10.86 -8.31 -29.00
N GLY A 328 -11.19 -8.90 -30.15
CA GLY A 328 -12.12 -8.29 -31.11
C GLY A 328 -11.54 -7.13 -31.94
N THR A 329 -10.25 -6.85 -31.80
CA THR A 329 -9.51 -5.81 -32.51
C THR A 329 -9.14 -6.22 -33.93
N LYS A 330 -9.34 -5.31 -34.89
CA LYS A 330 -8.83 -5.42 -36.26
C LYS A 330 -7.39 -4.91 -36.32
N LEU A 331 -6.44 -5.77 -36.71
CA LEU A 331 -5.02 -5.47 -36.81
C LEU A 331 -4.61 -5.35 -38.28
N THR A 332 -3.99 -4.24 -38.66
CA THR A 332 -3.42 -4.03 -40.01
C THR A 332 -1.93 -3.73 -39.94
N LEU A 333 -1.15 -4.30 -40.85
CA LEU A 333 0.32 -4.18 -40.84
C LEU A 333 0.83 -3.44 -42.07
N GLN A 334 1.76 -2.49 -41.89
CA GLN A 334 2.48 -1.90 -43.02
C GLN A 334 3.45 -2.92 -43.66
N THR A 335 3.61 -2.84 -44.98
CA THR A 335 4.61 -3.62 -45.72
C THR A 335 6.01 -3.37 -45.15
N GLY A 336 6.59 -4.39 -44.51
CA GLY A 336 7.94 -4.32 -43.93
C GLY A 336 8.00 -4.44 -42.40
N SER A 337 6.87 -4.31 -41.69
CA SER A 337 6.81 -4.50 -40.24
C SER A 337 7.11 -5.96 -39.85
N THR A 338 8.02 -6.16 -38.89
CA THR A 338 8.45 -7.49 -38.43
C THR A 338 8.27 -7.66 -36.92
N GLY A 339 8.23 -8.91 -36.43
CA GLY A 339 8.14 -9.19 -34.99
C GLY A 339 6.78 -8.91 -34.34
N VAL A 340 5.74 -8.63 -35.13
CA VAL A 340 4.40 -8.33 -34.60
C VAL A 340 3.73 -9.58 -34.06
N THR A 341 3.19 -9.50 -32.85
CA THR A 341 2.49 -10.59 -32.18
C THR A 341 1.08 -10.19 -31.75
N SER A 342 0.17 -11.16 -31.70
CA SER A 342 -1.13 -11.01 -31.08
C SER A 342 -1.49 -12.26 -30.30
N LYS A 343 -1.83 -12.09 -29.01
CA LYS A 343 -2.08 -13.16 -28.04
C LYS A 343 -0.92 -14.18 -28.02
N GLY A 344 0.32 -13.66 -28.01
CA GLY A 344 1.55 -14.45 -28.03
C GLY A 344 1.86 -15.18 -29.34
N LYS A 345 1.07 -14.98 -30.41
CA LYS A 345 1.28 -15.62 -31.72
C LYS A 345 1.78 -14.62 -32.75
N LYS A 346 2.73 -15.04 -33.60
CA LYS A 346 3.26 -14.23 -34.69
C LYS A 346 2.18 -13.92 -35.74
N VAL A 347 2.06 -12.65 -36.15
CA VAL A 347 1.13 -12.19 -37.19
C VAL A 347 1.90 -11.95 -38.49
N ILE A 348 1.35 -12.41 -39.62
CA ILE A 348 1.91 -12.18 -40.96
C ILE A 348 0.75 -11.66 -41.83
N GLY A 349 0.67 -10.33 -42.01
CA GLY A 349 -0.41 -9.63 -42.74
C GLY A 349 -1.57 -9.16 -41.86
N ASP A 350 -2.66 -8.70 -42.49
CA ASP A 350 -3.85 -8.18 -41.80
C ASP A 350 -4.65 -9.31 -41.11
N LEU A 351 -5.12 -9.08 -39.88
CA LEU A 351 -5.80 -10.09 -39.05
C LEU A 351 -6.87 -9.48 -38.14
N THR A 352 -7.92 -10.22 -37.82
CA THR A 352 -8.86 -9.88 -36.73
C THR A 352 -8.60 -10.80 -35.54
N THR A 353 -8.41 -10.23 -34.35
CA THR A 353 -8.11 -10.95 -33.10
C THR A 353 -9.35 -11.72 -32.60
N GLY A 354 -9.58 -12.89 -33.20
CA GLY A 354 -10.75 -13.73 -32.95
C GLY A 354 -11.01 -14.82 -33.99
N SER A 355 -10.31 -14.79 -35.14
CA SER A 355 -10.43 -15.84 -36.15
C SER A 355 -9.61 -17.08 -35.78
N THR A 356 -10.27 -18.22 -35.63
CA THR A 356 -9.65 -19.55 -35.46
C THR A 356 -8.77 -19.89 -36.66
N VAL A 357 -7.47 -19.95 -36.45
CA VAL A 357 -6.55 -20.51 -37.45
C VAL A 357 -6.48 -22.02 -37.25
N SER A 358 -7.14 -22.73 -38.15
CA SER A 358 -7.01 -24.18 -38.33
C SER A 358 -5.71 -24.50 -39.07
N GLY A 359 -4.89 -25.39 -38.50
CA GLY A 359 -3.62 -25.82 -39.08
C GLY A 359 -3.38 -27.31 -38.87
N GLY A 360 -3.75 -28.09 -39.89
CA GLY A 360 -3.33 -29.45 -40.26
C GLY A 360 -2.71 -30.40 -39.22
N ARG A 361 -3.42 -31.49 -38.94
CA ARG A 361 -2.85 -32.72 -38.37
C ARG A 361 -1.78 -33.28 -39.32
N ASN A 362 -0.57 -33.48 -38.82
CA ASN A 362 0.30 -34.55 -39.30
C ASN A 362 0.50 -35.54 -38.15
N ARG A 363 0.06 -36.79 -38.36
CA ARG A 363 0.30 -37.92 -37.46
C ARG A 363 1.73 -38.41 -37.66
N SER A 364 2.54 -38.40 -36.60
CA SER A 364 3.56 -39.44 -36.39
C SER A 364 4.00 -39.50 -34.93
N SER A 365 3.83 -40.70 -34.36
CA SER A 365 4.49 -41.31 -33.19
C SER A 365 4.54 -40.56 -31.86
N SER A 366 3.92 -41.17 -30.85
CA SER A 366 4.01 -40.84 -29.42
C SER A 366 5.44 -40.50 -28.96
N PRO A 367 5.62 -39.51 -28.08
CA PRO A 367 6.72 -39.49 -27.14
C PRO A 367 6.29 -40.16 -25.83
N ALA A 368 7.19 -40.99 -25.29
CA ALA A 368 7.14 -41.40 -23.89
C ALA A 368 7.15 -40.15 -23.00
N GLU A 369 6.32 -40.16 -21.96
CA GLU A 369 6.25 -39.13 -20.93
C GLU A 369 7.62 -38.95 -20.28
N ASP A 370 8.07 -37.69 -20.24
CA ASP A 370 9.32 -37.31 -19.60
C ASP A 370 9.11 -37.30 -18.07
N ASN A 371 9.60 -38.36 -17.41
CA ASN A 371 9.52 -38.59 -15.96
C ASN A 371 10.24 -37.52 -15.11
N THR A 372 10.88 -36.53 -15.72
CA THR A 372 11.67 -35.49 -15.04
C THR A 372 10.80 -34.36 -14.45
N ASP A 373 9.69 -34.00 -15.10
CA ASP A 373 8.74 -32.98 -14.60
C ASP A 373 7.91 -33.51 -13.42
N ASP A 374 7.55 -34.80 -13.43
CA ASP A 374 6.79 -35.46 -12.34
C ASP A 374 7.57 -35.52 -11.03
N LEU A 375 8.86 -35.83 -11.11
CA LEU A 375 9.76 -35.85 -9.95
C LEU A 375 10.08 -34.45 -9.42
N THR A 376 10.06 -33.43 -10.30
CA THR A 376 10.29 -32.03 -9.91
C THR A 376 9.09 -31.48 -9.14
N ALA A 377 7.86 -31.75 -9.59
CA ALA A 377 6.65 -31.39 -8.87
C ALA A 377 6.58 -32.04 -7.48
N MET A 378 6.92 -33.34 -7.37
CA MET A 378 6.93 -34.07 -6.10
C MET A 378 7.96 -33.51 -5.10
N LYS A 379 9.09 -32.98 -5.55
CA LYS A 379 10.11 -32.37 -4.68
C LYS A 379 9.59 -31.14 -3.94
N GLU A 380 8.71 -30.35 -4.54
CA GLU A 380 8.11 -29.19 -3.86
C GLU A 380 7.21 -29.61 -2.68
N PHE A 381 6.64 -30.83 -2.74
CA PHE A 381 5.76 -31.37 -1.69
C PHE A 381 6.41 -32.42 -0.80
N HIS A 382 7.74 -32.57 -0.82
CA HIS A 382 8.45 -33.66 -0.13
C HIS A 382 8.16 -33.75 1.38
N ASN A 383 7.74 -32.65 2.01
CA ASN A 383 7.38 -32.62 3.43
C ASN A 383 5.95 -33.08 3.70
N THR A 384 5.09 -33.13 2.69
CA THR A 384 3.69 -33.53 2.80
C THR A 384 3.52 -35.05 2.70
N LEU A 385 2.39 -35.57 3.19
CA LEU A 385 2.01 -36.97 2.95
C LEU A 385 1.86 -37.29 1.45
N LEU A 386 1.47 -36.30 0.65
CA LEU A 386 1.31 -36.43 -0.80
C LEU A 386 2.66 -36.59 -1.51
N GLY A 387 3.62 -35.69 -1.25
CA GLY A 387 4.94 -35.74 -1.89
C GLY A 387 5.86 -36.86 -1.38
N LYS A 388 5.48 -37.54 -0.27
CA LYS A 388 6.15 -38.76 0.23
C LYS A 388 5.65 -40.05 -0.45
N GLN A 389 4.57 -40.00 -1.22
CA GLN A 389 4.05 -41.17 -1.93
C GLN A 389 4.92 -41.56 -3.13
N GLN A 390 4.72 -42.78 -3.64
CA GLN A 390 5.34 -43.15 -4.91
C GLN A 390 4.68 -42.34 -6.04
N PRO A 391 5.44 -41.79 -7.00
CA PRO A 391 4.90 -40.93 -8.05
C PRO A 391 3.64 -41.49 -8.75
N ASP A 392 3.61 -42.80 -8.99
CA ASP A 392 2.54 -43.51 -9.70
C ASP A 392 1.41 -44.04 -8.80
N SER A 393 1.49 -43.89 -7.46
CA SER A 393 0.44 -44.39 -6.57
C SER A 393 -0.80 -43.48 -6.59
N TYR A 394 -1.98 -44.09 -6.54
CA TYR A 394 -3.23 -43.35 -6.47
C TYR A 394 -3.40 -42.62 -5.13
N VAL A 395 -3.89 -41.40 -5.20
CA VAL A 395 -4.09 -40.53 -4.04
C VAL A 395 -5.52 -40.64 -3.54
N VAL A 396 -5.69 -40.83 -2.23
CA VAL A 396 -6.99 -40.73 -1.57
C VAL A 396 -7.39 -39.26 -1.48
N MET A 397 -8.66 -38.94 -1.76
CA MET A 397 -9.19 -37.56 -1.79
C MET A 397 -8.81 -36.76 -0.54
N GLU A 398 -8.88 -37.34 0.66
CA GLU A 398 -8.49 -36.67 1.89
C GLU A 398 -6.99 -36.27 1.90
N THR A 399 -6.10 -37.11 1.37
CA THR A 399 -4.67 -36.80 1.26
C THR A 399 -4.41 -35.72 0.21
N PHE A 400 -5.16 -35.75 -0.90
CA PHE A 400 -5.13 -34.70 -1.91
C PHE A 400 -5.63 -33.38 -1.33
N LEU A 401 -6.81 -33.36 -0.71
CA LEU A 401 -7.40 -32.18 -0.10
C LEU A 401 -6.51 -31.63 1.02
N LYS A 402 -5.94 -32.45 1.91
CA LYS A 402 -4.98 -31.94 2.91
C LYS A 402 -3.74 -31.28 2.30
N ALA A 403 -3.31 -31.72 1.12
CA ALA A 403 -2.19 -31.12 0.39
C ALA A 403 -2.60 -29.95 -0.53
N ALA A 404 -3.86 -29.91 -0.98
CA ALA A 404 -4.41 -28.96 -1.95
C ALA A 404 -5.27 -27.85 -1.32
N ILE A 405 -5.85 -28.07 -0.14
CA ILE A 405 -6.49 -27.06 0.72
C ILE A 405 -5.56 -25.85 0.89
N PRO A 406 -4.22 -26.03 0.97
CA PRO A 406 -3.33 -24.90 0.97
C PRO A 406 -3.29 -24.05 -0.30
N TYR A 407 -3.95 -24.49 -1.34
CA TYR A 407 -3.91 -23.91 -2.66
C TYR A 407 -5.31 -23.53 -3.17
N ILE A 408 -6.31 -23.61 -2.29
CA ILE A 408 -7.72 -23.38 -2.55
C ILE A 408 -8.23 -22.42 -1.47
N THR A 409 -8.73 -21.26 -1.88
CA THR A 409 -9.55 -20.40 -1.01
C THR A 409 -10.94 -20.24 -1.61
N PHE A 410 -11.80 -19.49 -0.96
CA PHE A 410 -13.17 -19.22 -1.40
C PHE A 410 -13.39 -17.70 -1.38
N GLU A 411 -14.45 -17.23 -2.06
CA GLU A 411 -14.77 -15.79 -2.17
C GLU A 411 -14.65 -15.08 -0.80
N GLN A 412 -14.01 -13.91 -0.77
CA GLN A 412 -13.90 -13.06 0.43
C GLN A 412 -13.11 -13.64 1.62
N GLY A 413 -12.23 -14.63 1.38
CA GLY A 413 -11.33 -15.15 2.43
C GLY A 413 -12.01 -16.05 3.46
N GLU A 414 -13.15 -16.66 3.10
CA GLU A 414 -13.81 -17.70 3.89
C GLU A 414 -12.86 -18.90 4.15
N ASP A 415 -12.97 -19.53 5.33
CA ASP A 415 -12.10 -20.63 5.71
C ASP A 415 -12.28 -21.84 4.75
N PRO A 416 -11.20 -22.33 4.11
CA PRO A 416 -11.32 -23.42 3.14
C PRO A 416 -11.80 -24.74 3.74
N GLY A 417 -11.50 -25.00 5.02
CA GLY A 417 -11.98 -26.16 5.75
C GLY A 417 -13.49 -26.08 6.00
N TYR A 418 -13.98 -24.90 6.39
CA TYR A 418 -15.41 -24.64 6.57
C TYR A 418 -16.21 -24.87 5.29
N ILE A 419 -15.79 -24.30 4.15
CA ILE A 419 -16.51 -24.53 2.88
C ILE A 419 -16.42 -25.99 2.46
N ALA A 420 -15.28 -26.63 2.68
CA ALA A 420 -15.12 -28.05 2.38
C ALA A 420 -16.08 -28.94 3.20
N GLN A 421 -16.31 -28.59 4.47
CA GLN A 421 -17.25 -29.27 5.35
C GLN A 421 -18.71 -29.00 4.96
N LYS A 422 -19.07 -27.74 4.73
CA LYS A 422 -20.43 -27.33 4.33
C LYS A 422 -20.90 -28.03 3.06
N GLN A 423 -19.98 -28.27 2.13
CA GLN A 423 -20.25 -28.96 0.86
C GLN A 423 -20.08 -30.49 0.97
N GLY A 424 -19.74 -31.02 2.15
CA GLY A 424 -19.68 -32.46 2.43
C GLY A 424 -18.43 -33.18 1.90
N TYR A 425 -17.36 -32.45 1.56
CA TYR A 425 -16.09 -33.03 1.08
C TYR A 425 -15.27 -33.66 2.21
N ILE A 426 -15.47 -33.19 3.43
CA ILE A 426 -14.99 -33.80 4.67
C ILE A 426 -16.19 -34.08 5.59
N LYS A 427 -16.21 -35.26 6.22
CA LYS A 427 -17.37 -35.77 6.97
C LYS A 427 -17.47 -35.23 8.40
N GLU A 428 -16.35 -34.81 8.93
CA GLU A 428 -16.21 -34.13 10.21
C GLU A 428 -15.49 -32.81 9.92
N GLU A 429 -15.56 -31.86 10.85
CA GLU A 429 -14.52 -30.83 10.94
C GLU A 429 -13.17 -31.56 10.85
N ILE A 430 -12.11 -30.98 10.28
CA ILE A 430 -10.80 -31.63 10.36
C ILE A 430 -10.41 -31.65 11.85
N ASN A 431 -10.87 -32.68 12.56
CA ASN A 431 -10.65 -32.89 13.99
C ASN A 431 -9.21 -33.35 14.12
N GLY A 432 -8.40 -32.43 14.61
CA GLY A 432 -6.98 -32.37 14.28
C GLY A 432 -6.81 -31.25 13.29
N PHE A 433 -6.99 -30.03 13.80
CA PHE A 433 -6.76 -28.79 13.09
C PHE A 433 -5.60 -28.95 12.10
N VAL A 434 -5.69 -28.37 10.91
CA VAL A 434 -4.44 -28.07 10.21
C VAL A 434 -3.64 -27.21 11.17
N CYS A 435 -2.51 -27.73 11.67
CA CYS A 435 -1.80 -27.09 12.75
C CYS A 435 -1.18 -25.82 12.21
N ARG A 436 -1.14 -24.78 13.03
CA ARG A 436 -0.23 -23.64 12.79
C ARG A 436 1.22 -24.12 12.64
N ASP A 437 1.58 -25.25 13.24
CA ASP A 437 2.87 -25.95 13.10
C ASP A 437 3.04 -26.74 11.79
N ASP A 438 1.96 -26.98 11.06
CA ASP A 438 2.04 -27.58 9.74
C ASP A 438 2.44 -26.48 8.76
N ILE A 439 3.64 -26.57 8.18
CA ILE A 439 4.17 -25.64 7.17
C ILE A 439 3.20 -25.38 6.00
N LEU A 440 2.23 -26.28 5.81
CA LEU A 440 1.15 -26.18 4.84
C LEU A 440 0.08 -25.16 5.25
N TYR A 441 -0.25 -25.00 6.53
CA TYR A 441 -1.27 -24.09 7.02
C TYR A 441 -1.09 -22.62 6.60
N PRO A 442 0.11 -22.03 6.75
CA PRO A 442 0.33 -20.68 6.26
C PRO A 442 0.35 -20.56 4.73
N LEU A 443 0.87 -21.59 4.04
CA LEU A 443 0.70 -21.69 2.58
C LEU A 443 -0.80 -21.74 2.21
N MET A 444 -1.69 -22.21 3.10
CA MET A 444 -3.15 -22.22 2.89
C MET A 444 -3.80 -20.88 2.74
N ARG A 445 -3.32 -19.88 3.45
CA ARG A 445 -3.84 -18.53 3.27
C ARG A 445 -3.18 -17.83 2.10
N MET A 446 -1.94 -18.19 1.76
CA MET A 446 -1.21 -17.67 0.60
C MET A 446 -1.74 -18.19 -0.74
N THR A 447 -3.01 -18.52 -0.94
CA THR A 447 -3.48 -18.87 -2.29
C THR A 447 -4.88 -18.33 -2.55
N TYR A 448 -5.22 -18.09 -3.81
CA TYR A 448 -6.50 -17.49 -4.14
C TYR A 448 -7.13 -18.16 -5.36
N ILE A 449 -7.90 -19.24 -5.20
CA ILE A 449 -8.81 -19.74 -6.25
C ILE A 449 -10.21 -19.31 -5.84
N ASP A 450 -10.80 -18.28 -6.44
CA ASP A 450 -12.21 -17.97 -6.16
C ASP A 450 -13.11 -19.12 -6.61
N ILE A 451 -13.67 -19.82 -5.64
CA ILE A 451 -14.74 -20.78 -5.86
C ILE A 451 -16.01 -20.12 -5.32
N PRO A 452 -16.98 -19.78 -6.19
CA PRO A 452 -18.24 -19.18 -5.76
C PRO A 452 -18.87 -19.98 -4.62
N LYS A 453 -19.56 -19.29 -3.70
CA LYS A 453 -20.23 -19.90 -2.51
C LYS A 453 -21.12 -21.13 -2.84
N ASN A 454 -21.55 -21.28 -4.09
CA ASN A 454 -22.40 -22.36 -4.61
C ASN A 454 -21.76 -23.16 -5.78
N ALA A 455 -20.45 -23.09 -5.99
CA ALA A 455 -19.82 -23.72 -7.14
C ALA A 455 -19.73 -25.24 -6.99
N ASP A 456 -20.01 -25.95 -8.08
CA ASP A 456 -19.82 -27.40 -8.18
C ASP A 456 -18.33 -27.68 -8.47
N LEU A 457 -17.59 -28.12 -7.46
CA LEU A 457 -16.16 -28.42 -7.58
C LEU A 457 -15.87 -29.56 -8.57
N VAL A 458 -16.79 -30.52 -8.74
CA VAL A 458 -16.66 -31.59 -9.74
C VAL A 458 -16.73 -30.97 -11.14
N LYS A 459 -17.65 -30.02 -11.33
CA LYS A 459 -17.78 -29.29 -12.58
C LYS A 459 -16.59 -28.39 -12.85
N ILE A 460 -16.07 -27.68 -11.85
CA ILE A 460 -14.81 -26.94 -11.98
C ILE A 460 -13.67 -27.89 -12.36
N ALA A 461 -13.57 -29.05 -11.71
CA ALA A 461 -12.59 -30.06 -12.06
C ALA A 461 -12.75 -30.57 -13.50
N GLN A 462 -13.97 -30.71 -14.01
CA GLN A 462 -14.22 -31.06 -15.43
C GLN A 462 -13.86 -29.91 -16.38
N ASP A 463 -14.25 -28.67 -16.06
CA ASP A 463 -14.02 -27.46 -16.87
C ASP A 463 -12.53 -27.16 -17.04
N TYR A 464 -11.71 -27.49 -16.02
CA TYR A 464 -10.25 -27.37 -16.07
C TYR A 464 -9.54 -28.66 -16.53
N GLY A 465 -10.29 -29.70 -16.95
CA GLY A 465 -9.75 -30.94 -17.49
C GLY A 465 -9.06 -31.86 -16.47
N ILE A 466 -9.37 -31.69 -15.18
CA ILE A 466 -8.85 -32.45 -14.03
C ILE A 466 -9.45 -33.87 -13.98
N ILE A 467 -10.71 -34.02 -14.37
CA ILE A 467 -11.42 -35.30 -14.52
C ILE A 467 -12.26 -35.29 -15.80
N SER A 468 -12.50 -36.45 -16.41
CA SER A 468 -13.29 -36.53 -17.65
C SER A 468 -14.76 -36.23 -17.38
N GLU A 469 -15.46 -35.58 -18.34
CA GLU A 469 -16.93 -35.43 -18.28
C GLU A 469 -17.66 -36.79 -18.15
N ASN A 470 -17.00 -37.89 -18.52
CA ASN A 470 -17.53 -39.25 -18.44
C ASN A 470 -17.25 -39.98 -17.12
N ASP A 471 -16.42 -39.41 -16.24
CA ASP A 471 -16.11 -40.01 -14.95
C ASP A 471 -17.28 -39.77 -13.99
N LYS A 472 -18.05 -40.82 -13.70
CA LYS A 472 -19.12 -40.80 -12.69
C LYS A 472 -18.52 -40.81 -11.29
N ILE A 473 -17.85 -39.74 -10.91
CA ILE A 473 -17.29 -39.57 -9.57
C ILE A 473 -18.40 -39.07 -8.65
N THR A 474 -18.91 -39.94 -7.80
CA THR A 474 -19.48 -39.49 -6.52
C THR A 474 -18.31 -39.25 -5.58
N MET A 475 -18.19 -38.04 -5.02
CA MET A 475 -17.10 -37.56 -4.14
C MET A 475 -16.80 -38.44 -2.89
N GLN A 476 -17.50 -39.56 -2.73
CA GLN A 476 -17.24 -40.59 -1.73
C GLN A 476 -16.30 -41.72 -2.20
N GLU A 477 -15.91 -41.78 -3.49
CA GLU A 477 -15.03 -42.83 -4.03
C GLU A 477 -13.75 -42.27 -4.67
N ASN A 478 -12.63 -42.92 -4.36
CA ASN A 478 -11.24 -42.55 -4.68
C ASN A 478 -11.04 -41.95 -6.10
N ILE A 479 -10.47 -40.74 -6.16
CA ILE A 479 -9.96 -40.20 -7.44
C ILE A 479 -8.82 -41.12 -7.91
N LYS A 480 -8.87 -41.55 -9.17
CA LYS A 480 -7.76 -42.28 -9.82
C LYS A 480 -6.70 -41.32 -10.39
N ILE A 481 -6.20 -40.36 -9.59
CA ILE A 481 -5.04 -39.53 -9.96
C ILE A 481 -3.79 -40.01 -9.23
N THR A 482 -2.64 -39.96 -9.89
CA THR A 482 -1.35 -40.33 -9.30
C THR A 482 -0.82 -39.22 -8.39
N ALA A 483 0.07 -39.54 -7.44
CA ALA A 483 0.68 -38.58 -6.54
C ALA A 483 1.43 -37.46 -7.29
N ALA A 484 2.14 -37.80 -8.37
CA ALA A 484 2.81 -36.81 -9.21
C ALA A 484 1.83 -35.87 -9.92
N THR A 485 0.73 -36.42 -10.46
CA THR A 485 -0.34 -35.62 -11.08
C THR A 485 -0.98 -34.68 -10.06
N ALA A 486 -1.25 -35.17 -8.86
CA ALA A 486 -1.79 -34.37 -7.76
C ALA A 486 -0.86 -33.20 -7.37
N CYS A 487 0.45 -33.43 -7.26
CA CYS A 487 1.42 -32.36 -6.99
C CYS A 487 1.47 -31.32 -8.12
N LYS A 488 1.46 -31.76 -9.38
CA LYS A 488 1.40 -30.87 -10.54
C LYS A 488 0.14 -30.00 -10.55
N LEU A 489 -1.01 -30.56 -10.18
CA LEU A 489 -2.27 -29.81 -10.09
C LEU A 489 -2.18 -28.69 -9.07
N ILE A 490 -1.60 -28.98 -7.91
CA ILE A 490 -1.41 -28.00 -6.83
C ILE A 490 -0.44 -26.88 -7.26
N ILE A 491 0.66 -27.22 -7.93
CA ILE A 491 1.60 -26.23 -8.50
C ILE A 491 0.91 -25.35 -9.55
N ASN A 492 0.09 -25.94 -10.42
CA ASN A 492 -0.64 -25.18 -11.43
C ASN A 492 -1.67 -24.24 -10.81
N ALA A 493 -2.36 -24.68 -9.75
CA ALA A 493 -3.25 -23.85 -8.93
C ALA A 493 -2.49 -22.65 -8.33
N ARG A 494 -1.36 -22.90 -7.67
CA ARG A 494 -0.46 -21.86 -7.12
C ARG A 494 -0.01 -20.86 -8.19
N ASN A 495 0.49 -21.35 -9.32
CA ASN A 495 0.99 -20.48 -10.38
C ASN A 495 -0.15 -19.67 -11.04
N SER A 496 -1.36 -20.23 -11.07
CA SER A 496 -2.56 -19.49 -11.51
C SER A 496 -2.96 -18.42 -10.51
N TRP A 497 -2.77 -18.68 -9.22
CA TRP A 497 -2.91 -17.67 -8.18
C TRP A 497 -1.88 -16.55 -8.32
N TYR A 498 -0.60 -16.87 -8.48
CA TYR A 498 0.45 -15.86 -8.72
C TYR A 498 0.08 -14.94 -9.88
N LYS A 499 -0.39 -15.50 -10.99
CA LYS A 499 -0.87 -14.72 -12.14
C LYS A 499 -2.07 -13.83 -11.85
N ARG A 500 -2.96 -14.23 -10.93
CA ARG A 500 -4.10 -13.40 -10.50
C ARG A 500 -3.65 -12.25 -9.62
N LEU A 501 -2.80 -12.55 -8.64
CA LEU A 501 -2.22 -11.54 -7.76
C LEU A 501 -1.41 -10.52 -8.58
N GLU A 502 -0.65 -10.96 -9.57
CA GLU A 502 0.08 -10.11 -10.54
C GLU A 502 -0.83 -9.36 -11.52
N ALA A 503 -2.11 -9.74 -11.61
CA ALA A 503 -3.11 -9.03 -12.38
C ALA A 503 -3.88 -8.01 -11.54
N GLU A 504 -3.71 -7.99 -10.21
CA GLU A 504 -4.20 -6.89 -9.38
C GLU A 504 -3.47 -5.60 -9.76
N GLU A 505 -4.21 -4.49 -9.77
CA GLU A 505 -3.62 -3.19 -10.02
C GLU A 505 -2.57 -2.87 -8.95
N PRO A 506 -1.44 -2.23 -9.32
CA PRO A 506 -0.53 -1.68 -8.32
C PRO A 506 -1.29 -0.72 -7.40
N ALA A 507 -0.98 -0.75 -6.12
CA ALA A 507 -1.59 0.19 -5.19
C ALA A 507 -1.28 1.63 -5.58
N GLN A 508 -2.29 2.49 -5.45
CA GLN A 508 -2.08 3.93 -5.52
C GLN A 508 -1.27 4.37 -4.30
N GLU A 509 -0.49 5.43 -4.45
CA GLU A 509 0.24 6.00 -3.31
C GLU A 509 -0.75 6.44 -2.23
N LEU A 510 -0.70 5.75 -1.09
CA LEU A 510 -1.61 6.01 0.03
C LEU A 510 -1.25 7.31 0.74
N ASN A 511 -2.26 8.11 1.06
CA ASN A 511 -2.10 9.24 1.97
C ASN A 511 -2.04 8.73 3.42
N LEU A 512 -0.81 8.59 3.92
CA LEU A 512 -0.50 8.02 5.24
C LEU A 512 -1.00 8.88 6.43
N LEU A 513 -1.51 10.09 6.18
CA LEU A 513 -2.13 10.93 7.21
C LEU A 513 -3.54 10.43 7.59
N TYR A 514 -4.36 10.08 6.60
CA TYR A 514 -5.72 9.54 6.84
C TYR A 514 -5.66 8.13 7.43
N TYR A 515 -4.64 7.38 7.00
CA TYR A 515 -4.23 6.11 7.57
C TYR A 515 -4.01 6.21 9.08
N TYR A 516 -3.12 7.11 9.51
CA TYR A 516 -2.84 7.30 10.92
C TYR A 516 -4.10 7.80 11.63
N LEU A 517 -4.85 8.79 11.12
CA LEU A 517 -6.09 9.22 11.78
C LEU A 517 -7.13 8.10 12.04
N SER A 518 -7.09 7.00 11.26
CA SER A 518 -7.92 5.82 11.50
C SER A 518 -7.35 4.81 12.52
N ASN A 519 -6.03 4.78 12.75
CA ASN A 519 -5.31 3.79 13.59
C ASN A 519 -4.57 4.41 14.81
N ALA A 520 -4.25 5.70 14.76
CA ALA A 520 -3.43 6.52 15.66
C ALA A 520 -3.91 6.58 17.09
N THR A 521 -5.21 6.52 17.22
CA THR A 521 -5.86 6.53 18.49
C THR A 521 -6.29 5.10 18.71
N TYR A 522 -5.65 4.44 19.67
CA TYR A 522 -6.09 3.23 20.36
C TYR A 522 -7.58 3.24 20.81
N SER A 523 -8.36 4.27 20.48
CA SER A 523 -9.80 4.33 20.58
C SER A 523 -10.46 3.65 19.39
N TYR A 524 -10.68 2.34 19.49
CA TYR A 524 -11.87 1.78 18.87
C TYR A 524 -13.07 2.64 19.27
N PRO A 525 -13.92 3.05 18.32
CA PRO A 525 -15.14 3.75 18.69
C PRO A 525 -15.92 2.84 19.66
N GLY A 526 -16.12 3.32 20.89
CA GLY A 526 -16.94 2.63 21.86
C GLY A 526 -18.40 2.70 21.41
N PHE A 527 -19.09 1.56 21.38
CA PHE A 527 -20.52 1.49 21.05
C PHE A 527 -21.31 1.08 22.29
N LEU A 528 -22.39 1.81 22.56
CA LEU A 528 -23.26 1.53 23.69
C LEU A 528 -24.71 1.76 23.31
N PHE A 529 -25.57 0.77 23.58
CA PHE A 529 -27.02 0.93 23.42
C PHE A 529 -27.64 1.55 24.68
N SER A 530 -28.72 2.30 24.51
CA SER A 530 -29.59 2.72 25.61
C SER A 530 -30.20 1.52 26.33
N GLU A 531 -30.61 1.71 27.58
CA GLU A 531 -31.23 0.65 28.39
C GLU A 531 -32.47 0.02 27.73
N ASP A 532 -33.19 0.79 26.91
CA ASP A 532 -34.34 0.30 26.14
C ASP A 532 -33.98 -0.22 24.74
N GLY A 533 -32.69 -0.23 24.37
CA GLY A 533 -32.17 -0.72 23.10
C GLY A 533 -32.44 0.16 21.88
N LYS A 534 -33.07 1.33 22.03
CA LYS A 534 -33.55 2.14 20.89
C LYS A 534 -32.56 3.17 20.37
N VAL A 535 -31.57 3.55 21.16
CA VAL A 535 -30.55 4.53 20.77
C VAL A 535 -29.18 3.90 20.87
N LEU A 536 -28.37 4.11 19.84
CA LEU A 536 -26.96 3.74 19.81
C LEU A 536 -26.10 4.99 19.98
N TRP A 537 -25.24 4.97 21.00
CA TRP A 537 -24.21 5.96 21.25
C TRP A 537 -22.85 5.46 20.77
N TYR A 538 -22.08 6.34 20.14
CA TYR A 538 -20.71 6.06 19.71
C TYR A 538 -19.91 7.36 19.52
N SER A 539 -18.60 7.28 19.36
CA SER A 539 -17.74 8.44 19.11
C SER A 539 -16.95 8.29 17.81
N VAL A 540 -16.71 9.39 17.09
CA VAL A 540 -15.85 9.42 15.91
C VAL A 540 -14.85 10.55 16.08
N MET A 541 -13.56 10.24 16.12
CA MET A 541 -12.48 11.22 16.37
C MET A 541 -12.72 12.08 17.64
N GLY A 542 -13.25 11.47 18.70
CA GLY A 542 -13.56 12.15 19.96
C GLY A 542 -14.90 12.88 19.99
N GLU A 543 -15.60 13.01 18.85
CA GLU A 543 -16.92 13.65 18.78
C GLU A 543 -18.03 12.63 19.09
N PRO A 544 -18.87 12.85 20.11
CA PRO A 544 -19.95 11.93 20.45
C PRO A 544 -21.11 12.01 19.45
N LYS A 545 -21.69 10.86 19.12
CA LYS A 545 -22.83 10.67 18.24
C LYS A 545 -23.89 9.80 18.92
N ALA A 546 -25.15 10.06 18.57
CA ALA A 546 -26.31 9.29 19.03
C ALA A 546 -27.30 9.14 17.88
N ILE A 547 -27.79 7.92 17.63
CA ILE A 547 -28.76 7.64 16.56
C ILE A 547 -29.90 6.76 17.07
N ASN A 548 -31.11 6.95 16.54
CA ASN A 548 -32.20 5.99 16.72
C ASN A 548 -31.95 4.78 15.82
N VAL A 549 -31.93 3.57 16.38
CA VAL A 549 -31.48 2.37 15.65
C VAL A 549 -32.47 1.91 14.57
N SER A 550 -33.75 2.27 14.70
CA SER A 550 -34.80 1.88 13.76
C SER A 550 -34.83 2.66 12.45
N ASP A 551 -34.31 3.90 12.44
CA ASP A 551 -34.36 4.78 11.27
C ASP A 551 -33.07 5.59 11.02
N LEU A 552 -32.05 5.39 11.86
CA LEU A 552 -30.73 6.02 11.80
C LEU A 552 -30.74 7.55 11.92
N THR A 553 -31.86 8.14 12.36
CA THR A 553 -31.95 9.58 12.58
C THR A 553 -31.13 9.99 13.81
N PRO A 554 -30.51 11.19 13.81
CA PRO A 554 -29.82 11.70 14.99
C PRO A 554 -30.75 11.76 16.21
N SER A 555 -30.25 11.31 17.36
CA SER A 555 -30.94 11.39 18.65
C SER A 555 -30.31 12.45 19.54
N ALA A 556 -31.12 13.14 20.33
CA ALA A 556 -30.65 14.05 21.38
C ALA A 556 -30.48 13.34 22.74
N GLN A 557 -30.80 12.05 22.81
CA GLN A 557 -30.63 11.26 24.03
C GLN A 557 -29.14 11.13 24.33
N VAL A 558 -28.74 11.58 25.52
CA VAL A 558 -27.38 11.40 26.03
C VAL A 558 -27.33 10.14 26.90
N PRO A 559 -26.18 9.46 26.99
CA PRO A 559 -25.97 8.42 28.00
C PRO A 559 -26.34 8.96 29.37
N ALA A 560 -26.92 8.11 30.23
CA ALA A 560 -27.16 8.49 31.61
C ALA A 560 -25.84 8.97 32.22
N SER A 561 -25.86 10.11 32.92
CA SER A 561 -24.68 10.58 33.67
C SER A 561 -24.27 9.45 34.59
N THR A 562 -23.09 8.87 34.36
CA THR A 562 -22.50 7.97 35.33
C THR A 562 -22.34 8.77 36.62
N THR A 563 -22.99 8.31 37.68
CA THR A 563 -22.65 8.83 39.01
C THR A 563 -21.18 8.46 39.22
N PRO A 564 -20.33 9.34 39.78
CA PRO A 564 -18.96 8.98 40.09
C PRO A 564 -18.96 7.64 40.83
N GLN A 565 -18.35 6.63 40.23
CA GLN A 565 -18.24 5.32 40.85
C GLN A 565 -17.22 5.40 41.99
N GLU A 566 -17.38 4.57 43.00
CA GLU A 566 -16.38 4.46 44.06
C GLU A 566 -15.07 3.96 43.45
N GLU A 567 -13.98 4.66 43.70
CA GLU A 567 -12.64 4.23 43.29
C GLU A 567 -11.84 3.74 44.49
N TYR A 568 -10.95 2.76 44.26
CA TYR A 568 -9.99 2.39 45.28
C TYR A 568 -9.05 3.58 45.58
N PRO A 569 -8.80 3.90 46.87
CA PRO A 569 -7.96 5.04 47.25
C PRO A 569 -6.48 4.73 46.99
N SER A 570 -6.02 4.98 45.76
CA SER A 570 -4.63 4.77 45.35
C SER A 570 -3.66 5.64 46.14
N LYS A 571 -2.46 5.11 46.40
CA LYS A 571 -1.34 5.87 46.96
C LYS A 571 -0.43 6.39 45.85
N GLU A 572 0.45 7.33 46.20
CA GLU A 572 1.50 7.79 45.29
C GLU A 572 2.36 6.62 44.81
N GLY A 573 2.49 6.46 43.49
CA GLY A 573 3.21 5.36 42.84
C GLY A 573 2.40 4.08 42.60
N GLU A 574 1.13 4.04 43.00
CA GLU A 574 0.20 2.95 42.66
C GLU A 574 -0.58 3.31 41.37
N SER A 575 -0.47 2.43 40.36
CA SER A 575 -1.41 2.36 39.25
C SER A 575 -2.52 1.39 39.62
N VAL A 576 -3.78 1.78 39.41
CA VAL A 576 -4.95 1.03 39.88
C VAL A 576 -5.97 0.83 38.77
N VAL A 577 -6.39 -0.42 38.56
CA VAL A 577 -7.52 -0.80 37.70
C VAL A 577 -8.66 -1.28 38.58
N ASN A 578 -9.81 -0.61 38.51
CA ASN A 578 -11.00 -0.87 39.32
C ASN A 578 -11.97 -1.81 38.60
N TYR A 579 -12.52 -2.82 39.29
CA TYR A 579 -13.50 -3.76 38.74
C TYR A 579 -14.80 -3.76 39.53
N TYR A 580 -15.90 -3.54 38.82
CA TYR A 580 -17.24 -3.41 39.38
C TYR A 580 -18.09 -4.64 39.07
N ASP A 581 -19.01 -4.97 39.96
CA ASP A 581 -20.05 -5.97 39.68
C ASP A 581 -21.20 -5.40 38.84
N ASN A 582 -22.16 -6.25 38.48
CA ASN A 582 -23.28 -5.87 37.62
C ASN A 582 -24.22 -4.84 38.27
N ALA A 583 -24.08 -4.56 39.57
CA ALA A 583 -24.80 -3.50 40.29
C ALA A 583 -23.97 -2.20 40.42
N GLY A 584 -22.78 -2.15 39.83
CA GLY A 584 -21.88 -0.99 39.88
C GLY A 584 -21.13 -0.84 41.22
N VAL A 585 -21.10 -1.88 42.06
CA VAL A 585 -20.32 -1.87 43.31
C VAL A 585 -18.87 -2.21 42.98
N LEU A 586 -17.91 -1.44 43.48
CA LEU A 586 -16.48 -1.74 43.34
C LEU A 586 -16.15 -3.00 44.18
N ARG A 587 -15.70 -4.07 43.53
CA ARG A 587 -15.48 -5.39 44.16
C ARG A 587 -14.04 -5.87 44.10
N ALA A 588 -13.29 -5.50 43.07
CA ALA A 588 -11.87 -5.83 42.95
C ALA A 588 -11.05 -4.62 42.45
N ALA A 589 -9.76 -4.62 42.75
CA ALA A 589 -8.80 -3.65 42.25
C ALA A 589 -7.45 -4.32 41.96
N CYS A 590 -6.93 -4.19 40.74
CA CYS A 590 -5.56 -4.58 40.42
C CYS A 590 -4.63 -3.40 40.74
N ILE A 591 -3.61 -3.64 41.55
CA ILE A 591 -2.64 -2.65 42.00
C ILE A 591 -1.29 -3.01 41.38
N GLU A 592 -0.67 -2.06 40.70
CA GLU A 592 0.72 -2.12 40.24
C GLU A 592 1.52 -1.00 40.89
N ILE A 593 2.64 -1.34 41.53
CA ILE A 593 3.53 -0.38 42.18
C ILE A 593 4.77 -0.18 41.31
N ALA A 594 4.85 0.99 40.69
CA ALA A 594 5.96 1.38 39.84
C ALA A 594 6.51 2.75 40.24
N LYS A 595 7.80 2.81 40.61
CA LYS A 595 8.46 4.09 40.94
C LYS A 595 8.65 4.99 39.71
N ARG A 596 8.76 4.37 38.54
CA ARG A 596 8.92 4.98 37.21
C ARG A 596 8.53 3.93 36.16
N ARG A 597 8.35 4.36 34.90
CA ARG A 597 7.99 3.47 33.79
C ARG A 597 8.90 2.24 33.73
N ASN A 598 8.31 1.05 33.56
CA ASN A 598 8.98 -0.25 33.49
C ASN A 598 9.81 -0.66 34.72
N TYR A 599 9.73 0.06 35.84
CA TYR A 599 10.33 -0.33 37.13
C TYR A 599 9.23 -0.79 38.08
N VAL A 600 8.61 -1.94 37.78
CA VAL A 600 7.55 -2.55 38.58
C VAL A 600 8.18 -3.32 39.74
N THR A 601 7.69 -3.06 40.96
CA THR A 601 8.22 -3.65 42.20
C THR A 601 7.24 -4.55 42.93
N ASP A 602 5.94 -4.38 42.70
CA ASP A 602 4.89 -5.27 43.20
C ASP A 602 3.68 -5.15 42.26
N LYS A 603 2.94 -6.25 42.08
CA LYS A 603 1.65 -6.29 41.37
C LYS A 603 0.77 -7.32 42.06
N TYR A 604 -0.49 -6.95 42.34
CA TYR A 604 -1.43 -7.80 43.07
C TYR A 604 -2.89 -7.40 42.84
N ILE A 605 -3.83 -8.29 43.16
CA ILE A 605 -5.27 -8.00 43.12
C ILE A 605 -5.85 -8.01 44.53
N LEU A 606 -6.61 -6.96 44.83
CA LEU A 606 -7.45 -6.85 46.01
C LEU A 606 -8.90 -7.19 45.65
N TYR A 607 -9.62 -7.81 46.58
CA TYR A 607 -11.05 -8.10 46.49
C TYR A 607 -11.78 -7.78 47.79
N ARG A 608 -13.07 -7.44 47.68
CA ARG A 608 -14.01 -7.37 48.82
C ARG A 608 -15.40 -7.88 48.42
N GLU A 609 -16.09 -8.48 49.39
CA GLU A 609 -17.43 -9.07 49.18
C GLU A 609 -18.53 -8.00 48.98
N SER A 610 -18.40 -6.84 49.62
CA SER A 610 -19.33 -5.71 49.47
C SER A 610 -18.65 -4.41 49.88
N ALA A 611 -19.28 -3.26 49.60
CA ALA A 611 -18.71 -1.94 49.85
C ALA A 611 -18.29 -1.69 51.32
N ASP A 612 -18.94 -2.36 52.28
CA ASP A 612 -18.68 -2.26 53.72
C ASP A 612 -17.64 -3.26 54.24
N LYS A 613 -17.11 -4.14 53.38
CA LYS A 613 -16.15 -5.19 53.77
C LYS A 613 -14.71 -4.76 53.50
N PRO A 614 -13.74 -5.23 54.30
CA PRO A 614 -12.33 -4.91 54.09
C PRO A 614 -11.80 -5.58 52.82
N TRP A 615 -10.83 -4.91 52.19
CA TRP A 615 -10.05 -5.45 51.09
C TRP A 615 -9.16 -6.62 51.53
N LYS A 616 -9.09 -7.66 50.70
CA LYS A 616 -8.21 -8.83 50.85
C LYS A 616 -7.34 -8.97 49.60
N ARG A 617 -6.04 -9.21 49.75
CA ARG A 617 -5.15 -9.58 48.64
C ARG A 617 -5.41 -11.02 48.26
N ILE A 618 -5.84 -11.25 47.03
CA ILE A 618 -6.28 -12.57 46.53
C ILE A 618 -5.35 -13.14 45.44
N ILE A 619 -4.60 -12.28 44.75
CA ILE A 619 -3.61 -12.67 43.74
C ILE A 619 -2.32 -11.89 43.97
N GLU A 620 -1.18 -12.57 43.85
CA GLU A 620 0.15 -11.98 43.80
C GLU A 620 0.82 -12.43 42.49
N PHE A 621 1.53 -11.52 41.83
CA PHE A 621 2.18 -11.81 40.56
C PHE A 621 3.64 -12.18 40.78
N ASP A 622 4.09 -13.24 40.14
CA ASP A 622 5.52 -13.51 39.97
C ASP A 622 6.04 -12.60 38.85
N LEU A 623 6.69 -11.50 39.24
CA LEU A 623 7.21 -10.51 38.29
C LEU A 623 8.35 -11.05 37.42
N SER A 624 8.95 -12.20 37.75
CA SER A 624 9.98 -12.83 36.90
C SER A 624 9.38 -13.55 35.68
N LEU A 625 8.05 -13.71 35.64
CA LEU A 625 7.31 -14.36 34.57
C LEU A 625 6.33 -13.38 33.93
N THR A 626 6.05 -13.60 32.65
CA THR A 626 4.96 -12.86 31.99
C THR A 626 3.65 -13.58 32.29
N ARG A 627 2.94 -13.13 33.32
CA ARG A 627 1.63 -13.65 33.72
C ARG A 627 0.62 -12.53 33.88
N ASP A 628 -0.62 -12.77 33.48
CA ASP A 628 -1.71 -11.83 33.67
C ASP A 628 -2.99 -12.45 34.26
N TYR A 629 -3.75 -11.62 34.95
CA TYR A 629 -5.00 -11.99 35.62
C TYR A 629 -6.03 -10.89 35.39
N GLU A 630 -6.74 -10.96 34.28
CA GLU A 630 -7.72 -9.98 33.85
C GLU A 630 -9.11 -10.35 34.38
N ILE A 631 -9.66 -9.53 35.28
CA ILE A 631 -11.06 -9.67 35.71
C ILE A 631 -11.96 -9.02 34.66
N VAL A 632 -12.63 -9.84 33.87
CA VAL A 632 -13.58 -9.38 32.84
C VAL A 632 -14.86 -8.85 33.49
N GLY A 633 -15.24 -9.38 34.66
CA GLY A 633 -16.35 -8.92 35.47
C GLY A 633 -16.87 -10.00 36.42
N PHE A 634 -18.19 -10.04 36.63
CA PHE A 634 -18.82 -10.96 37.58
C PHE A 634 -19.96 -11.74 36.92
N THR A 635 -20.24 -12.93 37.43
CA THR A 635 -21.41 -13.73 37.06
C THR A 635 -22.70 -12.94 37.26
N VAL A 636 -23.79 -13.32 36.57
CA VAL A 636 -25.09 -12.64 36.64
C VAL A 636 -25.61 -12.47 38.09
N ASP A 637 -25.26 -13.41 38.97
CA ASP A 637 -25.62 -13.37 40.39
C ASP A 637 -24.61 -12.63 41.31
N ASN A 638 -23.57 -12.02 40.72
CA ASN A 638 -22.47 -11.29 41.37
C ASN A 638 -21.67 -12.10 42.41
N LYS A 639 -21.71 -13.43 42.36
CA LYS A 639 -21.01 -14.30 43.33
C LYS A 639 -19.59 -14.66 42.93
N LYS A 640 -19.35 -14.94 41.64
CA LYS A 640 -18.04 -15.35 41.12
C LYS A 640 -17.48 -14.27 40.19
N MET A 641 -16.16 -14.16 40.15
CA MET A 641 -15.45 -13.37 39.14
C MET A 641 -15.36 -14.17 37.84
N ILE A 642 -15.38 -13.46 36.71
CA ILE A 642 -15.05 -14.00 35.39
C ILE A 642 -13.64 -13.50 35.05
N VAL A 643 -12.72 -14.41 34.79
CA VAL A 643 -11.28 -14.11 34.69
C VAL A 643 -10.67 -14.74 33.44
N LYS A 644 -9.89 -13.97 32.68
CA LYS A 644 -8.93 -14.51 31.70
C LYS A 644 -7.55 -14.54 32.35
N THR A 645 -6.89 -15.70 32.33
CA THR A 645 -5.56 -15.81 32.94
C THR A 645 -4.73 -16.97 32.39
N ASN A 646 -3.41 -16.77 32.35
CA ASN A 646 -2.40 -17.79 32.08
C ASN A 646 -1.67 -18.24 33.37
N PHE A 647 -2.23 -17.99 34.55
CA PHE A 647 -1.62 -18.41 35.82
C PHE A 647 -1.61 -19.93 36.01
N TYR A 648 -2.62 -20.62 35.46
CA TYR A 648 -2.91 -22.01 35.79
C TYR A 648 -2.57 -22.98 34.67
N ASP A 649 -2.51 -22.50 33.43
CA ASP A 649 -2.37 -23.30 32.22
C ASP A 649 -1.30 -22.71 31.30
N ASN A 650 -0.86 -23.49 30.31
CA ASN A 650 0.04 -22.96 29.31
C ASN A 650 -0.59 -21.81 28.52
N TYR A 651 -1.86 -21.94 28.13
CA TYR A 651 -2.59 -20.93 27.37
C TYR A 651 -3.54 -20.11 28.26
N VAL A 652 -3.74 -18.84 27.92
CA VAL A 652 -4.74 -17.99 28.60
C VAL A 652 -6.11 -18.66 28.50
N THR A 653 -6.72 -18.89 29.66
CA THR A 653 -7.98 -19.61 29.79
C THR A 653 -9.01 -18.73 30.50
N LEU A 654 -10.28 -18.83 30.09
CA LEU A 654 -11.40 -18.11 30.67
C LEU A 654 -12.07 -18.95 31.76
N TYR A 655 -12.14 -18.39 32.96
CA TYR A 655 -12.59 -19.04 34.18
C TYR A 655 -13.74 -18.29 34.86
N GLU A 656 -14.65 -19.03 35.50
CA GLU A 656 -15.32 -18.54 36.70
C GLU A 656 -14.44 -18.82 37.91
N VAL A 657 -14.27 -17.83 38.80
CA VAL A 657 -13.47 -17.94 40.02
C VAL A 657 -14.29 -17.47 41.21
N ASP A 658 -14.44 -18.32 42.22
CA ASP A 658 -14.94 -17.92 43.53
C ASP A 658 -13.85 -17.07 44.23
N PRO A 659 -14.08 -15.77 44.49
CA PRO A 659 -13.05 -14.89 45.03
C PRO A 659 -12.72 -15.15 46.52
N GLU A 660 -13.56 -15.91 47.24
CA GLU A 660 -13.32 -16.25 48.65
C GLU A 660 -12.54 -17.56 48.79
N THR A 661 -12.82 -18.55 47.93
CA THR A 661 -12.16 -19.88 48.00
C THR A 661 -11.07 -20.07 46.95
N MET A 662 -11.02 -19.21 45.92
CA MET A 662 -10.21 -19.35 44.71
C MET A 662 -10.50 -20.65 43.92
N ALA A 663 -11.64 -21.30 44.18
CA ALA A 663 -12.12 -22.41 43.35
C ALA A 663 -12.45 -21.89 41.95
N LYS A 664 -12.07 -22.66 40.92
CA LYS A 664 -12.17 -22.26 39.52
C LYS A 664 -12.89 -23.30 38.66
N GLU A 665 -13.70 -22.81 37.73
CA GLU A 665 -14.40 -23.60 36.71
C GLU A 665 -14.10 -23.02 35.34
N ILE A 666 -13.72 -23.86 34.37
CA ILE A 666 -13.40 -23.41 33.02
C ILE A 666 -14.70 -23.01 32.31
N ILE A 667 -14.75 -21.79 31.79
CA ILE A 667 -15.77 -21.34 30.84
C ILE A 667 -15.34 -21.71 29.42
N TYR A 668 -14.11 -21.35 29.05
CA TYR A 668 -13.55 -21.65 27.73
C TYR A 668 -12.03 -21.73 27.75
N GLN A 669 -11.48 -22.70 27.03
CA GLN A 669 -10.06 -22.88 26.80
C GLN A 669 -9.83 -23.30 25.34
N ASN A 670 -8.88 -22.65 24.67
CA ASN A 670 -8.35 -23.17 23.42
C ASN A 670 -7.08 -23.99 23.72
N PRO A 671 -6.93 -25.20 23.16
CA PRO A 671 -5.80 -26.07 23.49
C PRO A 671 -4.46 -25.61 22.89
N ARG A 672 -4.44 -24.57 22.04
CA ARG A 672 -3.26 -24.20 21.23
C ARG A 672 -3.05 -22.69 21.04
N ALA A 673 -3.90 -21.87 21.63
CA ALA A 673 -3.84 -20.42 21.52
C ALA A 673 -4.41 -19.77 22.77
N ASP A 674 -3.95 -18.55 23.04
CA ASP A 674 -4.49 -17.78 24.15
C ASP A 674 -5.88 -17.23 23.80
N VAL A 675 -6.80 -17.31 24.77
CA VAL A 675 -7.94 -16.40 24.80
C VAL A 675 -7.37 -14.98 24.91
N ALA A 676 -7.81 -14.07 24.03
CA ALA A 676 -7.29 -12.71 23.97
C ALA A 676 -7.57 -11.97 25.29
N ASP A 677 -6.52 -11.74 26.07
CA ASP A 677 -6.53 -10.84 27.21
C ASP A 677 -6.36 -9.38 26.74
N GLU A 678 -6.52 -8.44 27.65
CA GLU A 678 -6.46 -7.00 27.37
C GLU A 678 -5.11 -6.59 26.77
N LEU A 679 -4.01 -7.15 27.27
CA LEU A 679 -2.68 -6.85 26.76
C LEU A 679 -2.51 -7.32 25.31
N VAL A 680 -2.83 -8.58 25.02
CA VAL A 680 -2.79 -9.13 23.65
C VAL A 680 -3.75 -8.36 22.76
N ALA A 681 -4.95 -8.04 23.21
CA ALA A 681 -5.94 -7.32 22.41
C ALA A 681 -5.49 -5.89 22.05
N ILE A 682 -4.91 -5.16 23.00
CA ILE A 682 -4.36 -3.82 22.78
C ILE A 682 -3.15 -3.89 21.83
N LEU A 683 -2.20 -4.79 22.09
CA LEU A 683 -0.97 -4.90 21.31
C LEU A 683 -1.21 -5.41 19.89
N ALA A 684 -2.17 -6.31 19.73
CA ALA A 684 -2.59 -6.83 18.43
C ALA A 684 -3.57 -5.89 17.71
N GLY A 685 -4.12 -4.90 18.40
CA GLY A 685 -5.21 -4.07 17.91
C GLY A 685 -6.39 -4.95 17.51
N ILE A 686 -7.09 -5.53 18.47
CA ILE A 686 -8.43 -6.14 18.31
C ILE A 686 -9.35 -5.68 19.46
N PRO A 687 -10.68 -5.79 19.33
CA PRO A 687 -11.59 -5.47 20.42
C PRO A 687 -11.27 -6.30 21.67
N VAL A 688 -11.23 -5.64 22.83
CA VAL A 688 -10.74 -6.19 24.12
C VAL A 688 -11.74 -7.13 24.80
N PHE A 689 -12.98 -7.23 24.28
CA PHE A 689 -14.11 -7.68 25.09
C PHE A 689 -14.57 -9.09 24.74
N GLY A 690 -14.86 -9.87 25.78
CA GLY A 690 -15.98 -10.79 25.68
C GLY A 690 -17.26 -9.97 25.80
N LEU A 691 -18.08 -9.95 24.74
CA LEU A 691 -19.30 -9.17 24.69
C LEU A 691 -20.22 -9.62 25.83
N LYS A 692 -20.83 -8.68 26.55
CA LYS A 692 -21.83 -8.98 27.58
C LYS A 692 -23.19 -8.47 27.17
N ASN A 693 -24.23 -9.16 27.63
CA ASN A 693 -25.58 -8.61 27.56
C ASN A 693 -25.67 -7.39 28.49
N PRO A 694 -26.03 -6.19 27.99
CA PRO A 694 -26.04 -4.99 28.83
C PRO A 694 -27.07 -5.00 29.97
N ALA A 695 -28.15 -5.78 29.87
CA ALA A 695 -29.18 -5.88 30.90
C ALA A 695 -28.86 -6.90 31.99
N THR A 696 -28.22 -8.03 31.65
CA THR A 696 -27.97 -9.12 32.61
C THR A 696 -26.53 -9.18 33.09
N GLY A 697 -25.59 -8.59 32.36
CA GLY A 697 -24.15 -8.77 32.58
C GLY A 697 -23.61 -10.14 32.16
N GLU A 698 -24.45 -11.00 31.58
CA GLU A 698 -24.05 -12.32 31.09
C GLU A 698 -22.99 -12.20 29.99
N LEU A 699 -21.93 -13.00 30.09
CA LEU A 699 -20.90 -13.08 29.07
C LEU A 699 -21.40 -13.90 27.87
N LEU A 700 -21.45 -13.26 26.70
CA LEU A 700 -21.97 -13.82 25.46
C LEU A 700 -20.86 -14.39 24.58
N THR A 701 -19.70 -13.73 24.52
CA THR A 701 -18.62 -14.14 23.60
C THR A 701 -17.25 -14.15 24.26
N ALA A 702 -16.31 -14.85 23.63
CA ALA A 702 -14.88 -14.71 23.84
C ALA A 702 -14.16 -14.66 22.48
N ILE A 703 -12.89 -14.26 22.49
CA ILE A 703 -12.03 -14.27 21.30
C ILE A 703 -10.75 -15.01 21.66
N TYR A 704 -10.26 -15.88 20.78
CA TYR A 704 -8.90 -16.39 20.83
C TYR A 704 -8.14 -16.00 19.56
N VAL A 705 -6.81 -15.95 19.64
CA VAL A 705 -5.97 -15.55 18.51
C VAL A 705 -4.87 -16.58 18.26
N ASP A 706 -5.03 -17.34 17.18
CA ASP A 706 -3.97 -18.19 16.63
C ASP A 706 -3.30 -17.50 15.43
N ASP A 707 -3.79 -17.73 14.21
CA ASP A 707 -3.41 -17.03 12.99
C ASP A 707 -4.21 -15.74 12.83
N LYS A 708 -5.53 -15.79 13.03
CA LYS A 708 -6.45 -14.65 13.06
C LYS A 708 -7.22 -14.62 14.37
N ALA A 709 -8.03 -13.58 14.56
CA ALA A 709 -8.99 -13.55 15.65
C ALA A 709 -10.16 -14.49 15.33
N HIS A 710 -10.56 -15.31 16.30
CA HIS A 710 -11.70 -16.22 16.18
C HIS A 710 -12.72 -15.93 17.26
N LEU A 711 -13.98 -15.79 16.84
CA LEU A 711 -15.10 -15.57 17.75
C LEU A 711 -15.58 -16.89 18.36
N VAL A 712 -15.75 -16.90 19.67
CA VAL A 712 -16.38 -17.99 20.41
C VAL A 712 -17.72 -17.49 20.94
N CYS A 713 -18.80 -18.15 20.55
CA CYS A 713 -20.13 -17.90 21.11
C CYS A 713 -20.31 -18.78 22.36
N LEU A 714 -20.50 -18.15 23.52
CA LEU A 714 -20.65 -18.81 24.82
C LEU A 714 -22.12 -19.03 25.23
N ASN A 715 -23.06 -18.47 24.45
CA ASN A 715 -24.50 -18.51 24.70
C ASN A 715 -25.25 -18.88 23.40
N ASP A 716 -26.38 -19.58 23.52
CA ASP A 716 -27.14 -20.11 22.38
C ASP A 716 -27.80 -19.00 21.53
N ASP A 717 -28.25 -17.91 22.16
CA ASP A 717 -28.89 -16.79 21.44
C ASP A 717 -27.87 -16.07 20.55
N ILE A 718 -26.69 -15.77 21.09
CA ILE A 718 -25.62 -15.15 20.30
C ILE A 718 -25.09 -16.11 19.22
N LEU A 719 -25.03 -17.42 19.49
CA LEU A 719 -24.67 -18.42 18.48
C LEU A 719 -25.66 -18.40 17.30
N ALA A 720 -26.96 -18.35 17.58
CA ALA A 720 -28.00 -18.27 16.56
C ALA A 720 -27.91 -16.96 15.75
N ILE A 721 -27.65 -15.83 16.43
CA ILE A 721 -27.46 -14.52 15.78
C ILE A 721 -26.24 -14.55 14.87
N MET A 722 -25.11 -15.06 15.34
CA MET A 722 -23.89 -15.11 14.55
C MET A 722 -24.00 -16.06 13.37
N ALA A 723 -24.85 -17.10 13.44
CA ALA A 723 -25.19 -17.91 12.27
C ALA A 723 -25.92 -17.10 11.18
N TYR A 724 -26.86 -16.21 11.56
CA TYR A 724 -27.49 -15.30 10.58
C TYR A 724 -26.48 -14.31 9.99
N VAL A 725 -25.65 -13.71 10.85
CA VAL A 725 -24.59 -12.79 10.42
C VAL A 725 -23.64 -13.46 9.44
N GLN A 726 -23.19 -14.68 9.73
CA GLN A 726 -22.30 -15.43 8.84
C GLN A 726 -22.99 -15.76 7.50
N GLU A 727 -24.28 -16.10 7.52
CA GLU A 727 -25.04 -16.35 6.30
C GLU A 727 -25.18 -15.08 5.44
N ASP A 728 -25.46 -13.92 6.06
CA ASP A 728 -25.75 -12.64 5.40
C ASP A 728 -24.50 -11.86 4.96
N LEU A 729 -23.49 -11.80 5.83
CA LEU A 729 -22.34 -10.89 5.73
C LEU A 729 -20.99 -11.61 5.58
N GLY A 730 -20.96 -12.94 5.71
CA GLY A 730 -19.73 -13.73 5.64
C GLY A 730 -18.97 -13.81 6.97
N GLU A 731 -17.72 -14.28 6.89
CA GLU A 731 -16.83 -14.43 8.05
C GLU A 731 -16.27 -13.10 8.58
N ASN A 732 -15.46 -13.19 9.63
CA ASN A 732 -14.71 -12.09 10.23
C ASN A 732 -15.58 -10.92 10.74
N GLN A 733 -16.80 -11.25 11.16
CA GLN A 733 -17.74 -10.36 11.83
C GLN A 733 -17.65 -10.57 13.35
N PHE A 734 -17.28 -9.53 14.09
CA PHE A 734 -17.13 -9.58 15.54
C PHE A 734 -18.15 -8.64 16.19
N PRO A 735 -19.07 -9.14 17.03
CA PRO A 735 -20.05 -8.28 17.68
C PRO A 735 -19.36 -7.47 18.78
N VAL A 736 -19.32 -6.15 18.62
CA VAL A 736 -18.68 -5.21 19.56
C VAL A 736 -19.68 -4.51 20.49
N ALA A 737 -20.98 -4.55 20.15
CA ALA A 737 -22.08 -4.14 21.01
C ALA A 737 -23.36 -4.89 20.63
N ILE A 738 -24.27 -5.07 21.59
CA ILE A 738 -25.58 -5.69 21.36
C ILE A 738 -26.64 -4.98 22.18
N SER A 739 -27.86 -4.86 21.65
CA SER A 739 -28.96 -4.28 22.39
C SER A 739 -29.43 -5.25 23.50
N PRO A 740 -29.95 -4.72 24.62
CA PRO A 740 -30.42 -5.54 25.75
C PRO A 740 -31.37 -6.69 25.39
N ASP A 741 -32.20 -6.47 24.37
CA ASP A 741 -33.24 -7.37 23.87
C ASP A 741 -32.81 -8.25 22.69
N PHE A 742 -31.53 -8.20 22.30
CA PHE A 742 -31.00 -8.89 21.10
C PHE A 742 -31.72 -8.49 19.79
N GLY A 743 -32.28 -7.28 19.72
CA GLY A 743 -32.87 -6.75 18.49
C GLY A 743 -31.82 -6.22 17.49
N TYR A 744 -30.71 -5.68 17.99
CA TYR A 744 -29.65 -5.08 17.19
C TYR A 744 -28.26 -5.45 17.69
N ALA A 745 -27.29 -5.54 16.78
CA ALA A 745 -25.87 -5.68 17.10
C ALA A 745 -25.03 -4.71 16.28
N VAL A 746 -23.93 -4.22 16.84
CA VAL A 746 -22.87 -3.56 16.07
C VAL A 746 -21.78 -4.58 15.80
N LEU A 747 -21.49 -4.80 14.52
CA LEU A 747 -20.50 -5.76 14.05
C LEU A 747 -19.27 -5.00 13.54
N LEU A 748 -18.09 -5.38 14.02
CA LEU A 748 -16.80 -5.04 13.42
C LEU A 748 -16.46 -6.11 12.39
N HIS A 749 -16.24 -5.70 11.15
CA HIS A 749 -15.60 -6.52 10.12
C HIS A 749 -14.12 -6.16 10.02
N ARG A 750 -13.25 -7.17 10.00
CA ARG A 750 -11.81 -6.98 9.81
C ARG A 750 -11.16 -8.19 9.15
N ASP A 751 -10.37 -7.96 8.11
CA ASP A 751 -9.62 -8.98 7.39
C ASP A 751 -8.17 -8.48 7.14
N ASP A 752 -7.39 -9.12 6.27
CA ASP A 752 -6.02 -8.72 5.95
C ASP A 752 -5.88 -7.44 5.13
N ARG A 753 -6.99 -6.91 4.59
CA ARG A 753 -7.06 -5.73 3.72
C ARG A 753 -8.05 -4.67 4.24
N ASP A 754 -8.95 -5.04 5.14
CA ASP A 754 -9.93 -4.17 5.79
C ASP A 754 -9.43 -3.74 7.16
N TYR A 755 -9.18 -2.43 7.29
CA TYR A 755 -8.73 -1.80 8.52
C TYR A 755 -9.80 -1.70 9.61
N GLY A 756 -11.01 -2.15 9.34
CA GLY A 756 -12.12 -2.12 10.27
C GLY A 756 -13.29 -1.36 9.66
N SER A 757 -14.43 -2.05 9.55
CA SER A 757 -15.70 -1.43 9.27
C SER A 757 -16.75 -1.84 10.29
N TYR A 758 -17.58 -0.88 10.71
CA TYR A 758 -18.61 -1.06 11.72
C TYR A 758 -19.98 -1.01 11.07
N GLN A 759 -20.80 -2.03 11.28
CA GLN A 759 -22.14 -2.11 10.74
C GLN A 759 -23.16 -2.31 11.86
N LEU A 760 -24.29 -1.59 11.80
CA LEU A 760 -25.46 -1.90 12.60
C LEU A 760 -26.24 -3.02 11.90
N TYR A 761 -26.42 -4.14 12.58
CA TYR A 761 -27.17 -5.29 12.09
C TYR A 761 -28.51 -5.40 12.82
N ASP A 762 -29.60 -5.34 12.05
CA ASP A 762 -30.95 -5.63 12.52
C ASP A 762 -31.18 -7.13 12.47
N ILE A 763 -31.23 -7.75 13.65
CA ILE A 763 -31.24 -9.20 13.81
C ILE A 763 -32.57 -9.79 13.30
N LYS A 764 -33.67 -9.07 13.50
CA LYS A 764 -35.01 -9.53 13.12
C LYS A 764 -35.22 -9.46 11.61
N ASN A 765 -34.79 -8.36 11.00
CA ASN A 765 -35.00 -8.10 9.58
C ASN A 765 -33.86 -8.62 8.70
N ARG A 766 -32.75 -9.06 9.30
CA ARG A 766 -31.55 -9.55 8.60
C ARG A 766 -30.99 -8.52 7.62
N THR A 767 -30.86 -7.28 8.09
CA THR A 767 -30.35 -6.16 7.29
C THR A 767 -29.20 -5.48 8.02
N SER A 768 -28.15 -5.11 7.28
CA SER A 768 -27.04 -4.33 7.83
C SER A 768 -27.02 -2.91 7.28
N THR A 769 -26.47 -1.98 8.07
CA THR A 769 -26.15 -0.62 7.62
C THR A 769 -24.76 -0.23 8.09
N LEU A 770 -23.94 0.26 7.16
CA LEU A 770 -22.60 0.77 7.45
C LEU A 770 -22.67 2.03 8.33
N LEU A 771 -21.99 1.99 9.48
CA LEU A 771 -21.84 3.13 10.39
C LEU A 771 -20.52 3.86 10.16
N LEU A 772 -19.42 3.11 10.10
CA LEU A 772 -18.04 3.62 9.97
C LEU A 772 -17.23 2.66 9.12
N SER A 773 -16.29 3.17 8.32
CA SER A 773 -15.29 2.38 7.61
C SER A 773 -14.00 3.17 7.48
N SER A 774 -12.89 2.47 7.29
CA SER A 774 -11.66 3.11 6.81
C SER A 774 -11.88 3.77 5.44
N GLU A 775 -11.20 4.89 5.20
CA GLU A 775 -11.14 5.54 3.89
C GLU A 775 -10.07 4.91 2.98
N ILE A 776 -9.25 3.98 3.50
CA ILE A 776 -8.24 3.25 2.73
C ILE A 776 -8.95 2.26 1.81
N PRO A 777 -8.81 2.37 0.48
CA PRO A 777 -9.37 1.38 -0.43
C PRO A 777 -8.69 0.03 -0.21
N LYS A 778 -9.47 -1.05 -0.05
CA LYS A 778 -8.93 -2.42 0.13
C LYS A 778 -7.93 -2.82 -0.96
N ARG A 779 -8.12 -2.33 -2.19
CA ARG A 779 -7.23 -2.58 -3.33
C ARG A 779 -5.79 -2.10 -3.10
N ASP A 780 -5.61 -1.05 -2.31
CA ASP A 780 -4.30 -0.44 -2.03
C ASP A 780 -3.58 -1.09 -0.83
N VAL A 781 -4.24 -2.06 -0.18
CA VAL A 781 -3.69 -2.83 0.93
C VAL A 781 -3.19 -4.16 0.41
N GLY A 782 -1.91 -4.41 0.63
CA GLY A 782 -1.26 -5.67 0.30
C GLY A 782 -1.84 -6.82 1.13
N HIS A 783 -2.06 -7.96 0.48
CA HIS A 783 -2.49 -9.15 1.20
C HIS A 783 -1.49 -9.56 2.27
N THR A 784 -1.99 -9.95 3.43
CA THR A 784 -1.18 -10.43 4.54
C THR A 784 -1.50 -11.88 4.80
N TYR A 785 -0.48 -12.71 4.96
CA TYR A 785 -0.64 -14.15 5.11
C TYR A 785 0.09 -14.62 6.36
N PRO A 786 -0.54 -15.39 7.27
CA PRO A 786 0.22 -16.03 8.33
C PRO A 786 1.32 -16.91 7.73
N PHE A 787 2.47 -16.99 8.41
CA PHE A 787 3.54 -17.94 8.14
C PHE A 787 4.01 -18.64 9.40
N SER A 788 4.62 -19.82 9.21
CA SER A 788 5.25 -20.57 10.28
C SER A 788 6.36 -21.46 9.73
N PHE A 789 7.35 -21.72 10.56
CA PHE A 789 8.45 -22.62 10.22
C PHE A 789 9.05 -23.23 11.48
N LYS A 790 9.73 -24.37 11.33
CA LYS A 790 10.50 -24.98 12.41
C LYS A 790 11.92 -24.43 12.41
N THR A 791 12.34 -23.92 13.56
CA THR A 791 13.73 -23.52 13.78
C THR A 791 14.65 -24.72 13.92
N SER A 792 15.96 -24.49 13.86
CA SER A 792 16.99 -25.52 13.99
C SER A 792 16.97 -26.26 15.33
N ASP A 793 16.38 -25.68 16.39
CA ASP A 793 16.14 -26.32 17.68
C ASP A 793 14.76 -26.99 17.81
N GLY A 794 13.96 -26.97 16.74
CA GLY A 794 12.70 -27.71 16.62
C GLY A 794 11.45 -26.95 17.07
N GLN A 795 11.61 -25.74 17.59
CA GLN A 795 10.50 -24.84 17.91
C GLN A 795 9.79 -24.40 16.63
N THR A 796 8.46 -24.26 16.68
CA THR A 796 7.75 -23.55 15.61
C THR A 796 7.75 -22.06 15.91
N VAL A 797 8.25 -21.26 14.97
CA VAL A 797 8.17 -19.79 14.95
C VAL A 797 7.12 -19.38 13.94
N PHE A 798 6.53 -18.22 14.16
CA PHE A 798 5.37 -17.77 13.44
C PHE A 798 5.45 -16.28 13.09
N GLY A 799 4.57 -15.84 12.21
CA GLY A 799 4.45 -14.44 11.86
C GLY A 799 3.51 -14.23 10.69
N TYR A 800 3.69 -13.11 9.99
CA TYR A 800 2.86 -12.71 8.85
C TYR A 800 3.72 -12.17 7.71
N LEU A 801 3.41 -12.60 6.49
CA LEU A 801 4.00 -12.13 5.24
C LEU A 801 3.00 -11.21 4.54
N THR A 802 3.31 -9.92 4.49
CA THR A 802 2.56 -8.95 3.70
C THR A 802 3.22 -8.80 2.34
N LEU A 803 2.44 -9.00 1.27
CA LEU A 803 2.93 -8.86 -0.10
C LEU A 803 2.62 -7.48 -0.66
N PRO A 804 3.49 -6.93 -1.51
CA PRO A 804 3.15 -5.74 -2.27
C PRO A 804 1.92 -6.00 -3.15
N PRO A 805 1.00 -5.04 -3.25
CA PRO A 805 -0.11 -5.09 -4.20
C PRO A 805 0.39 -5.37 -5.62
N GLY A 806 -0.23 -6.33 -6.31
CA GLY A 806 0.20 -6.71 -7.66
C GLY A 806 1.46 -7.60 -7.74
N LYS A 807 1.98 -8.13 -6.63
CA LYS A 807 3.24 -8.92 -6.61
C LYS A 807 3.07 -10.29 -5.97
N SER A 808 3.43 -11.33 -6.72
CA SER A 808 3.57 -12.71 -6.23
C SER A 808 4.75 -12.85 -5.26
N PRO A 809 4.69 -13.79 -4.29
CA PRO A 809 5.77 -14.03 -3.32
C PRO A 809 6.96 -14.75 -3.98
N GLN A 810 7.58 -14.13 -4.98
CA GLN A 810 8.73 -14.67 -5.72
C GLN A 810 9.82 -13.61 -5.82
N ASN A 811 10.96 -13.91 -5.22
CA ASN A 811 12.19 -13.12 -5.33
C ASN A 811 11.94 -11.60 -5.15
N LEU A 812 11.20 -11.26 -4.09
CA LEU A 812 10.85 -9.88 -3.76
C LEU A 812 11.91 -9.26 -2.84
N PRO A 813 12.19 -7.96 -3.00
CA PRO A 813 12.80 -7.18 -1.92
C PRO A 813 12.03 -7.42 -0.62
N LEU A 814 12.72 -7.72 0.48
CA LEU A 814 12.09 -8.07 1.76
C LEU A 814 12.54 -7.13 2.88
N ILE A 815 11.61 -6.71 3.73
CA ILE A 815 11.93 -6.16 5.06
C ILE A 815 11.43 -7.10 6.14
N VAL A 816 12.31 -7.41 7.10
CA VAL A 816 11.90 -8.04 8.35
C VAL A 816 11.39 -6.96 9.29
N ASN A 817 10.15 -7.08 9.74
CA ASN A 817 9.51 -6.17 10.68
C ASN A 817 9.43 -6.87 12.04
N THR A 818 10.03 -6.24 13.06
CA THR A 818 10.10 -6.78 14.41
C THR A 818 9.38 -5.86 15.39
N HIS A 819 8.50 -6.43 16.20
CA HIS A 819 7.65 -5.64 17.10
C HIS A 819 8.43 -5.14 18.31
N GLY A 820 7.98 -4.00 18.84
CA GLY A 820 8.43 -3.44 20.12
C GLY A 820 7.63 -4.01 21.29
N GLY A 821 8.16 -3.91 22.51
CA GLY A 821 7.67 -4.70 23.63
C GLY A 821 7.91 -6.18 23.34
N PRO A 822 8.88 -6.85 23.99
CA PRO A 822 9.22 -8.23 23.63
C PRO A 822 8.00 -9.16 23.71
N GLN A 823 7.02 -8.84 24.56
CA GLN A 823 5.77 -9.59 24.73
C GLN A 823 4.63 -9.20 23.77
N ALA A 824 4.81 -8.24 22.86
CA ALA A 824 3.82 -7.95 21.81
C ALA A 824 3.74 -9.06 20.76
N ARG A 825 2.79 -8.93 19.82
CA ARG A 825 2.67 -9.81 18.67
C ARG A 825 2.02 -9.08 17.50
N TYR A 826 2.26 -9.58 16.30
CA TYR A 826 1.46 -9.31 15.13
C TYR A 826 0.25 -10.25 15.10
N ILE A 827 -0.75 -9.88 14.28
CA ILE A 827 -1.92 -10.70 13.97
C ILE A 827 -2.29 -10.54 12.49
N TRP A 828 -3.21 -11.37 11.99
CA TRP A 828 -3.75 -11.29 10.63
C TRP A 828 -4.67 -10.07 10.42
N THR A 829 -4.08 -8.89 10.51
CA THR A 829 -4.71 -7.61 10.19
C THR A 829 -3.67 -6.67 9.61
N PRO A 830 -4.08 -5.66 8.85
CA PRO A 830 -3.15 -4.73 8.26
C PRO A 830 -2.28 -3.99 9.31
N ASN A 831 -0.95 -4.05 9.15
CA ASN A 831 0.04 -3.36 9.99
C ASN A 831 0.62 -2.14 9.26
N GLU A 832 0.87 -1.06 9.99
CA GLU A 832 1.26 0.24 9.44
C GLU A 832 2.61 0.26 8.72
N TYR A 833 3.60 -0.40 9.32
CA TYR A 833 4.92 -0.49 8.73
C TYR A 833 4.95 -1.51 7.59
N ALA A 834 4.16 -2.59 7.73
CA ALA A 834 3.95 -3.55 6.66
C ALA A 834 3.31 -2.88 5.43
N LEU A 835 2.27 -2.07 5.64
CA LEU A 835 1.59 -1.32 4.59
C LEU A 835 2.53 -0.33 3.90
N LEU A 836 3.32 0.42 4.68
CA LEU A 836 4.27 1.39 4.14
C LEU A 836 5.26 0.72 3.20
N ALA A 837 5.93 -0.35 3.65
CA ALA A 837 6.92 -1.05 2.85
C ALA A 837 6.28 -1.83 1.69
N SER A 838 5.12 -2.46 1.88
CA SER A 838 4.41 -3.17 0.79
C SER A 838 3.99 -2.23 -0.32
N ASN A 839 3.59 -0.99 0.00
CA ASN A 839 3.28 0.04 -1.01
C ASN A 839 4.52 0.55 -1.77
N LEU A 840 5.73 0.28 -1.25
CA LEU A 840 6.99 0.56 -1.95
C LEU A 840 7.47 -0.62 -2.80
N GLY A 841 6.67 -1.68 -2.95
CA GLY A 841 7.08 -2.87 -3.70
C GLY A 841 7.88 -3.88 -2.88
N ILE A 842 7.95 -3.71 -1.55
CA ILE A 842 8.78 -4.50 -0.64
C ILE A 842 7.90 -5.46 0.15
N ALA A 843 8.16 -6.76 0.07
CA ALA A 843 7.48 -7.73 0.94
C ALA A 843 7.90 -7.53 2.40
N VAL A 844 7.00 -7.82 3.34
CA VAL A 844 7.27 -7.61 4.76
C VAL A 844 7.04 -8.89 5.54
N LEU A 845 8.08 -9.33 6.24
CA LEU A 845 8.04 -10.47 7.15
C LEU A 845 7.92 -9.94 8.58
N SER A 846 6.70 -9.91 9.11
CA SER A 846 6.41 -9.52 10.49
C SER A 846 6.53 -10.74 11.40
N VAL A 847 7.56 -10.80 12.24
CA VAL A 847 7.96 -12.03 12.95
C VAL A 847 7.53 -11.97 14.41
N ASP A 848 6.81 -13.00 14.85
CA ASP A 848 6.44 -13.22 16.24
C ASP A 848 7.44 -14.19 16.90
N PHE A 849 8.61 -13.66 17.25
CA PHE A 849 9.71 -14.42 17.84
C PHE A 849 9.39 -14.89 19.26
N ARG A 850 10.12 -15.88 19.77
CA ARG A 850 10.00 -16.31 21.17
C ARG A 850 10.20 -15.12 22.10
N PHE A 851 9.11 -14.77 22.78
CA PHE A 851 8.85 -13.69 23.74
C PHE A 851 7.41 -13.19 23.52
N SER A 852 6.94 -13.21 22.26
CA SER A 852 5.58 -12.80 21.90
C SER A 852 4.53 -13.56 22.70
N LEU A 853 3.52 -12.86 23.21
CA LEU A 853 2.35 -13.47 23.84
C LEU A 853 1.40 -14.07 22.80
N GLY A 854 0.38 -14.82 23.25
CA GLY A 854 -0.60 -15.43 22.37
C GLY A 854 -0.33 -16.90 22.04
N TYR A 855 0.85 -17.40 22.38
CA TYR A 855 1.36 -18.73 21.99
C TYR A 855 1.64 -19.64 23.17
N GLY A 856 1.13 -19.25 24.34
CA GLY A 856 1.29 -19.94 25.60
C GLY A 856 2.61 -19.62 26.31
N ASN A 857 2.58 -19.82 27.62
CA ASN A 857 3.66 -19.53 28.56
C ASN A 857 4.97 -20.20 28.18
N GLU A 858 4.95 -21.43 27.66
CA GLU A 858 6.16 -22.13 27.24
C GLU A 858 6.93 -21.39 26.13
N TYR A 859 6.22 -20.72 25.21
CA TYR A 859 6.82 -19.94 24.12
C TYR A 859 7.51 -18.68 24.65
N THR A 860 6.81 -17.93 25.51
CA THR A 860 7.32 -16.70 26.13
C THR A 860 8.47 -16.98 27.11
N ASP A 861 8.29 -17.94 28.02
CA ASP A 861 9.25 -18.25 29.07
C ASP A 861 10.56 -18.85 28.52
N ALA A 862 10.53 -19.50 27.35
CA ALA A 862 11.72 -20.03 26.71
C ALA A 862 12.74 -18.92 26.40
N ALA A 863 12.28 -17.78 25.88
CA ALA A 863 13.15 -16.64 25.59
C ALA A 863 13.58 -15.89 26.85
N SER A 864 12.74 -15.80 27.89
CA SER A 864 13.15 -15.28 29.20
C SER A 864 14.31 -16.10 29.81
N LYS A 865 14.36 -17.41 29.56
CA LYS A 865 15.45 -18.30 30.00
C LYS A 865 16.68 -18.23 29.10
N ASN A 866 16.50 -18.03 27.79
CA ASN A 866 17.58 -17.89 26.82
C ASN A 866 17.21 -16.84 25.76
N MET A 867 17.66 -15.61 25.99
CA MET A 867 17.29 -14.45 25.18
C MET A 867 17.84 -14.48 23.74
N PHE A 868 18.83 -15.34 23.46
CA PHE A 868 19.31 -15.55 22.09
C PHE A 868 18.29 -16.23 21.19
N LEU A 869 17.34 -16.98 21.76
CA LEU A 869 16.32 -17.70 20.99
C LEU A 869 15.45 -16.75 20.18
N ALA A 870 15.08 -15.60 20.75
CA ALA A 870 14.34 -14.55 20.02
C ALA A 870 15.11 -14.05 18.80
N GLN A 871 16.42 -13.85 18.94
CA GLN A 871 17.28 -13.37 17.87
C GLN A 871 17.54 -14.45 16.80
N GLN A 872 17.62 -15.71 17.22
CA GLN A 872 17.69 -16.86 16.33
C GLN A 872 16.42 -16.99 15.50
N ASP A 873 15.25 -16.81 16.10
CA ASP A 873 13.95 -16.89 15.41
C ASP A 873 13.86 -15.86 14.28
N VAL A 874 14.26 -14.62 14.57
CA VAL A 874 14.29 -13.54 13.57
C VAL A 874 15.24 -13.88 12.43
N PHE A 875 16.47 -14.34 12.72
CA PHE A 875 17.42 -14.71 11.68
C PHE A 875 16.94 -15.90 10.84
N GLU A 876 16.44 -16.96 11.47
CA GLU A 876 15.99 -18.16 10.75
C GLU A 876 14.70 -17.90 9.94
N SER A 877 13.90 -16.90 10.29
CA SER A 877 12.77 -16.46 9.46
C SER A 877 13.22 -15.91 8.10
N VAL A 878 14.38 -15.24 8.06
CA VAL A 878 15.00 -14.76 6.81
C VAL A 878 15.48 -15.92 5.96
N GLU A 879 16.14 -16.89 6.58
CA GLU A 879 16.59 -18.10 5.87
C GLU A 879 15.40 -18.92 5.35
N TRP A 880 14.31 -19.00 6.10
CA TRP A 880 13.06 -19.58 5.63
C TRP A 880 12.53 -18.83 4.39
N ALA A 881 12.48 -17.50 4.40
CA ALA A 881 11.98 -16.72 3.26
C ALA A 881 12.85 -16.91 2.01
N LYS A 882 14.18 -16.94 2.18
CA LYS A 882 15.14 -17.24 1.09
C LYS A 882 14.98 -18.66 0.55
N HIS A 883 14.88 -19.65 1.45
CA HIS A 883 14.74 -21.06 1.06
C HIS A 883 13.48 -21.33 0.25
N ASN A 884 12.39 -20.63 0.57
CA ASN A 884 11.12 -20.74 -0.14
C ASN A 884 11.03 -19.85 -1.40
N GLY A 885 12.12 -19.15 -1.76
CA GLY A 885 12.17 -18.28 -2.96
C GLY A 885 11.30 -17.03 -2.85
N ILE A 886 10.89 -16.65 -1.64
CA ILE A 886 10.06 -15.47 -1.38
C ILE A 886 10.91 -14.21 -1.44
N ALA A 887 12.06 -14.23 -0.75
CA ALA A 887 12.97 -13.10 -0.65
C ALA A 887 14.02 -13.13 -1.76
N ASP A 888 14.33 -11.96 -2.32
CA ASP A 888 15.56 -11.72 -3.06
C ASP A 888 16.73 -11.70 -2.07
N PRO A 889 17.68 -12.66 -2.13
CA PRO A 889 18.81 -12.71 -1.21
C PRO A 889 19.72 -11.48 -1.29
N GLU A 890 19.71 -10.76 -2.41
CA GLU A 890 20.48 -9.53 -2.58
C GLU A 890 19.80 -8.32 -1.95
N TRP A 891 18.53 -8.44 -1.54
CA TRP A 891 17.76 -7.32 -1.04
C TRP A 891 16.88 -7.70 0.18
N ILE A 892 17.49 -7.61 1.36
CA ILE A 892 16.84 -7.88 2.65
C ILE A 892 17.15 -6.75 3.63
N GLY A 893 16.14 -6.02 4.10
CA GLY A 893 16.25 -5.03 5.16
C GLY A 893 15.67 -5.53 6.48
N ILE A 894 15.91 -4.80 7.57
CA ILE A 894 15.26 -5.02 8.87
C ILE A 894 14.83 -3.71 9.51
N MET A 895 13.68 -3.73 10.18
CA MET A 895 13.18 -2.60 10.94
C MET A 895 12.47 -3.03 12.22
N GLY A 896 12.37 -2.09 13.16
CA GLY A 896 11.52 -2.26 14.35
C GLY A 896 11.53 -1.06 15.29
N HIS A 897 10.58 -1.06 16.22
CA HIS A 897 10.42 -0.06 17.27
C HIS A 897 10.79 -0.62 18.64
N SER A 898 11.41 0.16 19.52
CA SER A 898 11.74 -0.26 20.89
C SER A 898 12.63 -1.53 20.91
N TYR A 899 12.18 -2.63 21.52
CA TYR A 899 12.85 -3.94 21.43
C TYR A 899 13.04 -4.42 19.98
N GLY A 900 12.13 -4.09 19.06
CA GLY A 900 12.30 -4.32 17.63
C GLY A 900 13.41 -3.45 17.02
N GLY A 901 13.57 -2.20 17.49
CA GLY A 901 14.69 -1.33 17.07
C GLY A 901 16.04 -1.87 17.55
N TYR A 902 16.07 -2.42 18.78
CA TYR A 902 17.19 -3.23 19.27
C TYR A 902 17.49 -4.41 18.35
N THR A 903 16.47 -5.19 18.01
CA THR A 903 16.60 -6.37 17.15
C THR A 903 17.14 -5.96 15.77
N ALA A 904 16.66 -4.85 15.19
CA ALA A 904 17.18 -4.31 13.94
C ALA A 904 18.68 -3.98 14.01
N PHE A 905 19.13 -3.30 15.08
CA PHE A 905 20.57 -3.04 15.28
C PHE A 905 21.37 -4.34 15.47
N TYR A 906 20.91 -5.22 16.35
CA TYR A 906 21.61 -6.45 16.72
C TYR A 906 21.79 -7.37 15.50
N GLN A 907 20.71 -7.64 14.79
CA GLN A 907 20.72 -8.50 13.61
C GLN A 907 21.62 -7.95 12.51
N ALA A 908 21.55 -6.65 12.22
CA ALA A 908 22.40 -6.00 11.23
C ALA A 908 23.90 -6.02 11.61
N ALA A 909 24.23 -6.03 12.90
CA ALA A 909 25.61 -6.08 13.37
C ALA A 909 26.17 -7.51 13.45
N VAL A 910 25.35 -8.49 13.83
CA VAL A 910 25.75 -9.91 13.98
C VAL A 910 25.71 -10.66 12.65
N HIS A 911 24.81 -10.28 11.74
CA HIS A 911 24.65 -10.86 10.40
C HIS A 911 24.83 -9.80 9.30
N PRO A 912 26.00 -9.15 9.21
CA PRO A 912 26.19 -7.98 8.33
C PRO A 912 26.12 -8.29 6.83
N ASP A 913 26.27 -9.56 6.44
CA ASP A 913 26.15 -9.99 5.04
C ASP A 913 24.68 -10.21 4.62
N THR A 914 23.78 -10.38 5.60
CA THR A 914 22.35 -10.65 5.37
C THR A 914 21.58 -9.37 5.08
N TYR A 915 21.81 -8.31 5.86
CA TYR A 915 20.98 -7.10 5.83
C TYR A 915 21.60 -5.99 4.99
N LYS A 916 20.85 -5.46 4.04
CA LYS A 916 21.23 -4.32 3.17
C LYS A 916 20.86 -2.97 3.73
N ALA A 917 19.91 -2.90 4.66
CA ALA A 917 19.53 -1.68 5.37
C ALA A 917 18.94 -2.02 6.74
N ALA A 918 19.14 -1.14 7.73
CA ALA A 918 18.58 -1.28 9.06
C ALA A 918 17.88 0.01 9.52
N ILE A 919 16.65 -0.11 10.05
CA ILE A 919 15.88 1.01 10.60
C ILE A 919 15.58 0.74 12.07
N SER A 920 16.13 1.56 12.97
CA SER A 920 15.83 1.47 14.40
C SER A 920 15.02 2.68 14.85
N LEU A 921 13.79 2.44 15.33
CA LEU A 921 12.96 3.44 15.98
C LEU A 921 13.04 3.26 17.50
N MET A 922 13.52 4.27 18.23
CA MET A 922 13.64 4.26 19.70
C MET A 922 14.28 2.97 20.24
N GLY A 923 15.27 2.43 19.51
CA GLY A 923 15.84 1.11 19.78
C GLY A 923 16.96 1.13 20.81
N VAL A 924 17.08 0.04 21.59
CA VAL A 924 18.17 -0.15 22.57
C VAL A 924 19.50 -0.36 21.84
N TRP A 925 20.53 0.38 22.24
CA TRP A 925 21.88 0.28 21.65
C TRP A 925 22.85 -0.49 22.55
N ASP A 926 22.71 -0.36 23.86
CA ASP A 926 23.54 -1.02 24.86
C ASP A 926 22.72 -1.39 26.09
N TRP A 927 22.60 -2.70 26.36
CA TRP A 927 21.79 -3.20 27.47
C TRP A 927 22.37 -2.87 28.84
N THR A 928 23.69 -2.70 28.94
CA THR A 928 24.31 -2.30 30.21
C THR A 928 23.96 -0.85 30.53
N ASP A 929 24.11 0.04 29.55
CA ASP A 929 23.76 1.45 29.72
C ASP A 929 22.28 1.63 30.04
N LEU A 930 21.38 1.02 29.25
CA LEU A 930 19.94 1.16 29.48
C LEU A 930 19.57 0.59 30.85
N GLY A 931 20.14 -0.55 31.22
CA GLY A 931 19.93 -1.16 32.53
C GLY A 931 20.33 -0.22 33.67
N ASP A 932 21.53 0.38 33.60
CA ASP A 932 22.01 1.33 34.60
C ASP A 932 21.12 2.58 34.73
N GLU A 933 20.65 3.11 33.60
CA GLU A 933 19.73 4.25 33.56
C GLU A 933 18.37 3.90 34.18
N LEU A 934 17.82 2.73 33.82
CA LEU A 934 16.52 2.26 34.29
C LEU A 934 16.52 1.86 35.76
N ILE A 935 17.63 1.36 36.32
CA ILE A 935 17.72 1.03 37.74
C ILE A 935 18.13 2.24 38.59
N GLY A 936 18.83 3.24 38.04
CA GLY A 936 19.19 4.45 38.75
C GLY A 936 19.95 4.20 40.06
N GLY A 937 20.79 3.16 40.09
CA GLY A 937 21.55 2.71 41.26
C GLY A 937 20.80 1.78 42.24
N GLU A 938 19.56 1.42 41.95
CA GLU A 938 18.79 0.42 42.71
C GLU A 938 19.03 -1.01 42.17
N PRO A 939 18.62 -2.07 42.89
CA PRO A 939 18.68 -3.43 42.37
C PRO A 939 17.79 -3.63 41.13
N VAL A 940 18.23 -4.49 40.20
CA VAL A 940 17.44 -4.86 39.02
C VAL A 940 16.16 -5.59 39.47
N PRO A 941 14.95 -5.08 39.17
CA PRO A 941 13.71 -5.72 39.56
C PRO A 941 13.45 -6.98 38.71
N ASP A 942 12.77 -7.98 39.27
CA ASP A 942 12.49 -9.25 38.57
C ASP A 942 11.70 -9.04 37.27
N TYR A 943 10.81 -8.04 37.24
CA TYR A 943 10.09 -7.61 36.03
C TYR A 943 11.03 -7.27 34.86
N HIS A 944 12.20 -6.69 35.13
CA HIS A 944 13.15 -6.35 34.08
C HIS A 944 13.86 -7.60 33.51
N LYS A 945 14.14 -8.57 34.37
CA LYS A 945 14.89 -9.79 34.04
C LYS A 945 14.12 -10.75 33.14
N CYS A 946 12.79 -10.62 33.10
CA CYS A 946 11.96 -11.49 32.25
C CYS A 946 12.16 -11.19 30.75
N SER A 947 12.70 -10.03 30.38
CA SER A 947 12.77 -9.59 28.99
C SER A 947 14.01 -8.75 28.60
N ALA A 948 14.89 -8.44 29.56
CA ALA A 948 16.15 -7.77 29.34
C ALA A 948 17.28 -8.41 30.17
N PRO A 949 18.51 -8.51 29.61
CA PRO A 949 19.63 -9.08 30.35
C PRO A 949 20.04 -8.17 31.50
N GLU A 950 20.49 -8.76 32.62
CA GLU A 950 21.03 -7.97 33.73
C GLU A 950 22.26 -7.16 33.27
N PRO A 951 22.34 -5.84 33.60
CA PRO A 951 23.47 -5.00 33.21
C PRO A 951 24.78 -5.54 33.79
N HIS A 952 25.90 -5.27 33.10
CA HIS A 952 27.26 -5.73 33.47
C HIS A 952 27.48 -7.26 33.44
N THR A 953 26.58 -8.02 32.82
CA THR A 953 26.77 -9.46 32.57
C THR A 953 27.35 -9.74 31.19
N GLU A 954 27.96 -10.92 31.02
CA GLU A 954 28.40 -11.40 29.69
C GLU A 954 27.22 -11.47 28.70
N LEU A 955 26.01 -11.80 29.19
CA LEU A 955 24.81 -11.84 28.37
C LEU A 955 24.43 -10.45 27.86
N ALA A 956 24.43 -9.43 28.73
CA ALA A 956 24.17 -8.05 28.33
C ALA A 956 25.20 -7.56 27.30
N GLN A 957 26.48 -7.87 27.51
CA GLN A 957 27.53 -7.52 26.53
C GLN A 957 27.31 -8.24 25.19
N ALA A 958 27.02 -9.54 25.23
CA ALA A 958 26.83 -10.36 24.03
C ALA A 958 25.59 -9.97 23.23
N LEU A 959 24.53 -9.48 23.90
CA LEU A 959 23.30 -8.98 23.28
C LEU A 959 23.38 -7.49 22.92
N SER A 960 24.39 -6.73 23.34
CA SER A 960 24.43 -5.28 23.04
C SER A 960 24.93 -5.02 21.62
N PRO A 961 24.16 -4.32 20.76
CA PRO A 961 24.63 -3.90 19.43
C PRO A 961 25.95 -3.11 19.46
N SER A 962 26.16 -2.31 20.51
CA SER A 962 27.39 -1.54 20.74
C SER A 962 28.66 -2.41 20.70
N SER A 963 28.59 -3.68 21.11
CA SER A 963 29.71 -4.64 21.08
C SER A 963 30.14 -5.02 19.65
N TYR A 964 29.33 -4.70 18.65
CA TYR A 964 29.51 -5.12 17.26
C TYR A 964 29.52 -3.93 16.29
N VAL A 965 29.70 -2.70 16.77
CA VAL A 965 29.65 -1.47 15.96
C VAL A 965 30.55 -1.55 14.70
N ASP A 966 31.75 -2.13 14.84
CA ASP A 966 32.69 -2.29 13.72
C ASP A 966 32.23 -3.27 12.64
N LYS A 967 31.24 -4.11 12.94
CA LYS A 967 30.67 -5.09 11.99
C LYS A 967 29.42 -4.57 11.30
N LEU A 968 28.71 -3.59 11.87
CA LEU A 968 27.50 -3.02 11.26
C LEU A 968 27.89 -2.16 10.05
N LYS A 969 27.69 -2.69 8.83
CA LYS A 969 28.13 -2.06 7.56
C LYS A 969 27.02 -1.54 6.67
N CYS A 970 25.79 -2.03 6.81
CA CYS A 970 24.68 -1.53 6.00
C CYS A 970 24.32 -0.08 6.41
N PRO A 971 23.72 0.70 5.50
CA PRO A 971 23.08 1.97 5.84
C PRO A 971 22.08 1.83 6.99
N VAL A 972 22.10 2.80 7.90
CA VAL A 972 21.27 2.81 9.10
C VAL A 972 20.44 4.08 9.16
N LEU A 973 19.13 3.94 9.42
CA LEU A 973 18.25 5.03 9.84
C LEU A 973 17.95 4.90 11.35
N ILE A 974 18.24 5.96 12.10
CA ILE A 974 17.92 6.07 13.53
C ILE A 974 16.82 7.10 13.71
N ILE A 975 15.67 6.65 14.21
CA ILE A 975 14.57 7.53 14.62
C ILE A 975 14.51 7.50 16.15
N TYR A 976 14.56 8.66 16.81
CA TYR A 976 14.49 8.69 18.27
C TYR A 976 13.78 9.94 18.81
N SER A 977 13.24 9.79 20.02
CA SER A 977 12.41 10.78 20.69
C SER A 977 13.16 11.48 21.81
N GLY A 978 12.84 12.76 22.06
CA GLY A 978 13.48 13.57 23.10
C GLY A 978 12.89 13.42 24.50
N LYS A 979 11.64 12.95 24.61
CA LYS A 979 10.96 12.67 25.89
C LYS A 979 10.70 11.17 26.09
N ASP A 980 11.47 10.32 25.42
CA ASP A 980 11.40 8.88 25.62
C ASP A 980 11.83 8.52 27.04
N ASP A 981 10.94 7.84 27.75
CA ASP A 981 11.11 7.40 29.13
C ASP A 981 11.16 5.86 29.26
N ALA A 982 11.16 5.13 28.14
CA ALA A 982 11.32 3.69 28.09
C ALA A 982 12.68 3.28 27.50
N VAL A 983 13.08 3.90 26.38
CA VAL A 983 14.44 3.79 25.83
C VAL A 983 15.02 5.19 25.79
N TYR A 984 15.83 5.52 26.79
CA TYR A 984 16.28 6.90 26.96
C TYR A 984 17.03 7.41 25.71
N PRO A 985 16.89 8.70 25.36
CA PRO A 985 17.49 9.26 24.14
C PRO A 985 19.02 9.08 24.06
N SER A 986 19.67 8.91 25.22
CA SER A 986 21.09 8.57 25.37
C SER A 986 21.51 7.35 24.55
N GLN A 987 20.65 6.33 24.45
CA GLN A 987 20.90 5.12 23.68
C GLN A 987 21.14 5.43 22.20
N ASN A 988 20.23 6.18 21.59
CA ASN A 988 20.34 6.52 20.17
C ASN A 988 21.40 7.59 19.91
N ILE A 989 21.62 8.53 20.84
CA ILE A 989 22.72 9.50 20.76
C ILE A 989 24.08 8.77 20.79
N ARG A 990 24.24 7.77 21.66
CA ARG A 990 25.45 6.93 21.70
C ARG A 990 25.60 6.11 20.42
N ALA A 991 24.52 5.50 19.91
CA ALA A 991 24.54 4.79 18.64
C ALA A 991 25.05 5.66 17.48
N ILE A 992 24.53 6.89 17.34
CA ILE A 992 24.95 7.84 16.31
C ILE A 992 26.45 8.12 16.42
N LYS A 993 26.94 8.36 17.63
CA LYS A 993 28.36 8.63 17.89
C LYS A 993 29.23 7.43 17.54
N ASP A 994 28.89 6.25 18.06
CA ASP A 994 29.69 5.03 17.91
C ASP A 994 29.76 4.62 16.43
N LEU A 995 28.62 4.63 15.71
CA LEU A 995 28.54 4.32 14.29
C LEU A 995 29.33 5.32 13.42
N THR A 996 29.22 6.62 13.72
CA THR A 996 30.00 7.66 13.04
C THR A 996 31.50 7.45 13.23
N GLN A 997 31.93 7.07 14.45
CA GLN A 997 33.34 6.79 14.75
C GLN A 997 33.84 5.52 14.04
N ALA A 998 32.98 4.52 13.85
CA ALA A 998 33.26 3.32 13.06
C ALA A 998 33.19 3.54 11.54
N GLY A 999 32.85 4.76 11.09
CA GLY A 999 32.79 5.14 9.67
C GLY A 999 31.47 4.79 8.97
N ASN A 1000 30.44 4.37 9.71
CA ASN A 1000 29.09 4.15 9.19
C ASN A 1000 28.18 5.28 9.68
N ILE A 1001 28.04 6.37 8.91
CA ILE A 1001 27.30 7.55 9.36
C ILE A 1001 25.79 7.30 9.17
N PRO A 1002 24.98 7.23 10.25
CA PRO A 1002 23.56 6.96 10.12
C PRO A 1002 22.77 8.18 9.65
N GLU A 1003 21.67 7.94 8.93
CA GLU A 1003 20.60 8.92 8.75
C GLU A 1003 19.79 9.03 10.04
N VAL A 1004 19.31 10.24 10.38
CA VAL A 1004 18.74 10.50 11.70
C VAL A 1004 17.46 11.34 11.61
N LEU A 1005 16.41 10.87 12.29
CA LEU A 1005 15.23 11.67 12.63
C LEU A 1005 15.13 11.84 14.14
N TYR A 1006 15.13 13.09 14.60
CA TYR A 1006 14.91 13.46 16.00
C TYR A 1006 13.50 14.06 16.20
N LEU A 1007 12.78 13.53 17.19
CA LEU A 1007 11.44 13.95 17.59
C LEU A 1007 11.46 14.57 19.00
N PRO A 1008 11.68 15.89 19.16
CA PRO A 1008 12.05 16.49 20.45
C PRO A 1008 10.97 16.43 21.54
N ASN A 1009 9.69 16.44 21.16
CA ASN A 1009 8.58 16.61 22.09
C ASN A 1009 7.72 15.34 22.27
N ILE A 1010 8.12 14.25 21.64
CA ILE A 1010 7.38 12.98 21.59
C ILE A 1010 7.91 12.05 22.67
N GLY A 1011 7.02 11.24 23.26
CA GLY A 1011 7.38 10.15 24.17
C GLY A 1011 7.92 8.92 23.43
N HIS A 1012 7.77 7.74 24.04
CA HIS A 1012 8.27 6.48 23.45
C HIS A 1012 7.62 6.11 22.11
N THR A 1013 6.34 6.47 21.93
CA THR A 1013 5.59 6.20 20.70
C THR A 1013 5.19 7.53 20.06
N PRO A 1014 5.38 7.72 18.74
CA PRO A 1014 4.75 8.81 18.01
C PRO A 1014 3.24 8.81 18.24
N ASP A 1015 2.67 9.93 18.66
CA ASP A 1015 1.27 10.04 19.09
C ASP A 1015 0.51 11.18 18.41
N THR A 1016 1.20 12.05 17.67
CA THR A 1016 0.59 13.15 16.89
C THR A 1016 0.67 12.88 15.41
N ALA A 1017 -0.37 13.28 14.66
CA ALA A 1017 -0.41 13.14 13.20
C ALA A 1017 0.86 13.70 12.51
N GLU A 1018 1.36 14.85 12.94
CA GLU A 1018 2.61 15.44 12.44
C GLU A 1018 3.82 14.52 12.68
N SER A 1019 3.97 13.99 13.90
CA SER A 1019 5.08 13.11 14.23
C SER A 1019 5.06 11.81 13.43
N ILE A 1020 3.88 11.24 13.17
CA ILE A 1020 3.78 10.00 12.38
C ILE A 1020 4.07 10.24 10.92
N ILE A 1021 3.48 11.28 10.31
CA ILE A 1021 3.78 11.62 8.91
C ILE A 1021 5.29 11.74 8.74
N LYS A 1022 5.96 12.44 9.66
CA LYS A 1022 7.40 12.65 9.61
C LYS A 1022 8.19 11.34 9.70
N VAL A 1023 7.78 10.42 10.59
CA VAL A 1023 8.39 9.08 10.70
C VAL A 1023 8.23 8.30 9.40
N PHE A 1024 7.02 8.24 8.86
CA PHE A 1024 6.69 7.45 7.68
C PHE A 1024 7.38 8.00 6.42
N GLU A 1025 7.36 9.32 6.21
CA GLU A 1025 8.08 9.96 5.12
C GLU A 1025 9.59 9.74 5.23
N THR A 1026 10.15 9.75 6.44
CA THR A 1026 11.59 9.48 6.62
C THR A 1026 11.92 8.04 6.28
N ILE A 1027 11.13 7.07 6.75
CA ILE A 1027 11.30 5.65 6.40
C ILE A 1027 11.17 5.45 4.90
N LYS A 1028 10.12 5.99 4.29
CA LYS A 1028 9.89 5.95 2.84
C LYS A 1028 11.10 6.47 2.06
N ASN A 1029 11.56 7.68 2.38
CA ASN A 1029 12.70 8.31 1.69
C ASN A 1029 14.00 7.51 1.86
N PHE A 1030 14.25 7.00 3.07
CA PHE A 1030 15.39 6.15 3.34
C PHE A 1030 15.33 4.89 2.48
N LEU A 1031 14.19 4.20 2.50
CA LEU A 1031 13.98 2.99 1.71
C LEU A 1031 14.16 3.27 0.21
N THR A 1032 13.50 4.28 -0.35
CA THR A 1032 13.68 4.63 -1.78
C THR A 1032 15.14 4.98 -2.13
N THR A 1033 15.87 5.65 -1.24
CA THR A 1033 17.28 6.03 -1.48
C THR A 1033 18.20 4.82 -1.54
N GLN A 1034 17.94 3.79 -0.74
CA GLN A 1034 18.72 2.55 -0.76
C GLN A 1034 18.44 1.67 -1.99
N ARG A 1035 17.66 2.18 -2.98
CA ARG A 1035 17.29 1.52 -4.24
C ARG A 1035 16.59 0.18 -4.03
N ILE A 1036 15.53 0.26 -3.26
CA ILE A 1036 14.61 -0.84 -3.00
C ILE A 1036 13.45 -0.73 -3.95
#